data_AF-A0D6D2-F1
#
_entry.id   AF-A0D6D2-F1
#
_cell.length_a   1.000
_cell.length_b   1.000
_cell.length_c   1.000
_cell.angle_alpha   90.00
_cell.angle_beta   90.00
_cell.angle_gamma   90.00
#
_symmetry.space_group_name_H-M   'P 1'
#
loop_
_entity.id
_entity.type
_entity.pdbx_description
1 polymer ?
#
loop_
_entity_poly.entity_id
_entity_poly.type
_entity_poly.pdbx_seq_one_letter_code
_entity_poly.pdbx_strand_id
1 'polypeptide(L)'
;MGITEFDLQPLKQIKVPAEYENDVQFYTEAIMKQHEKKRQRLLIEYNELLNFKQVESPKDPKSTVQFEKQLDVENSKINEKLIKVKKISQELREQQLLLYSQKEQLIESRRKQISSEREFRAYQKEILETSRMEQVYRNRAKIQRLEQDKQQKRKMSYDARLQKLKSRLYETIARHQKSVEDRKLQDKERLRKLEESLEKANSKKSSNIIEIKRKGLLEKLKLEDVLFNRERQWHAKQSRLLEKLQIKTEVVRLNQSEPKKKPYPFPKFLSHKDQRKENSIYITRFASEIVDSRLNYQSCARPKTKYKQINLLKLIICFYITDMDYLTQDEVGGIVAKGLAALYLERPQFPIDYLAKWLLTYSELLKKQKTREDRQHVKETKIKEFKVLTEQLAYLQEESLRLENQQKEKHEQFLESIKQAKYHDEFLGDVFCDYVAKRFRVNSYVCELDFPKKEIDLNQEDDENAHINLEGTKLLTYIYADQNSKFLIGQNLLPETGVTYDALKEPQPDENGEVIQTNIIYVQNVVKEPRIVFHKWPKLGAYYAIPLTYQSCLYEQSFDQGIEQRQQYLILKENQDKERSTKEAEFEERLESEDPAIIEQEKQAYLASLEPLLEPSFAQQKKEYVFCIDTLGQDREIPENHRQEIFDLVNLLIKQWELQEIQSMKADVELQLLYQSNLGAPFKEVLENWTIEEEQYIDSHSEKLAELKENEKLLAYETDCLRLERLREKLSDKEFIQPLLNLSNCRIIKFNTIIQAGLYLIGANKSDINLPDNNRLNIRKLVLDENLIQSIVAYNHKGPKPEPQYKWCYVDRVQKRVEKIEQEQVDAYNLILGRLLKFLQLTCRLRKLDIEIRRENIANKRKQIEQLKEEAQKLLEQKELALREHKEQLTPEDLEEFNQEEWDANFDSEHPMPEIPENPVDEIDDDCIMEPPPQ
;
A
#
# COMPACT_ATOMS: atom_id res chain seq x y z
N MET A 1 -37.79 -9.04 -47.63
CA MET A 1 -38.59 -8.02 -46.93
C MET A 1 -40.05 -8.24 -47.30
N GLY A 2 -40.89 -8.68 -46.37
CA GLY A 2 -42.34 -8.82 -46.56
C GLY A 2 -43.06 -8.09 -45.45
N ILE A 3 -42.95 -6.76 -45.43
CA ILE A 3 -43.76 -5.89 -44.57
C ILE A 3 -45.02 -5.61 -45.38
N THR A 4 -46.18 -6.00 -44.86
CA THR A 4 -47.44 -5.75 -45.55
C THR A 4 -47.92 -4.33 -45.26
N GLU A 5 -48.71 -3.74 -46.16
CA GLU A 5 -49.22 -2.38 -45.98
C GLU A 5 -50.10 -2.24 -44.72
N PHE A 6 -50.62 -3.36 -44.22
CA PHE A 6 -51.38 -3.45 -42.97
C PHE A 6 -50.51 -3.17 -41.74
N ASP A 7 -49.23 -3.56 -41.76
CA ASP A 7 -48.27 -3.35 -40.66
C ASP A 7 -47.81 -1.88 -40.57
N LEU A 8 -47.98 -1.10 -41.65
CA LEU A 8 -47.58 0.31 -41.75
C LEU A 8 -48.73 1.29 -41.41
N GLN A 9 -49.98 0.84 -41.30
CA GLN A 9 -51.11 1.72 -41.00
C GLN A 9 -50.99 2.49 -39.66
N PRO A 10 -50.45 1.92 -38.57
CA PRO A 10 -50.28 2.66 -37.31
C PRO A 10 -49.20 3.75 -37.40
N LEU A 11 -48.19 3.57 -38.26
CA LEU A 11 -47.09 4.52 -38.43
C LEU A 11 -47.52 5.77 -39.23
N LYS A 12 -48.49 5.64 -40.14
CA LYS A 12 -49.04 6.78 -40.93
C LYS A 12 -49.79 7.82 -40.07
N GLN A 13 -50.15 7.50 -38.82
CA GLN A 13 -50.88 8.41 -37.93
C GLN A 13 -49.97 9.19 -36.94
N ILE A 14 -48.69 8.85 -36.87
CA ILE A 14 -47.75 9.54 -35.97
C ILE A 14 -47.28 10.81 -36.67
N LYS A 15 -47.67 11.98 -36.15
CA LYS A 15 -47.11 13.27 -36.59
C LYS A 15 -45.64 13.34 -36.16
N VAL A 16 -44.73 13.07 -37.09
CA VAL A 16 -43.28 13.19 -36.88
C VAL A 16 -42.90 14.67 -37.02
N PRO A 17 -42.26 15.30 -36.02
CA PRO A 17 -41.70 16.63 -36.18
C PRO A 17 -40.64 16.63 -37.30
N ALA A 18 -40.60 17.65 -38.15
CA ALA A 18 -39.75 17.71 -39.35
C ALA A 18 -38.24 17.48 -39.08
N GLU A 19 -37.82 17.72 -37.85
CA GLU A 19 -36.43 17.54 -37.37
C GLU A 19 -36.00 16.07 -37.32
N TYR A 20 -36.94 15.13 -37.28
CA TYR A 20 -36.70 13.68 -37.12
C TYR A 20 -37.11 12.85 -38.34
N GLU A 21 -37.42 13.50 -39.47
CA GLU A 21 -37.95 12.82 -40.66
C GLU A 21 -36.98 11.76 -41.24
N ASN A 22 -35.67 11.88 -40.93
CA ASN A 22 -34.61 10.94 -41.32
C ASN A 22 -33.90 10.25 -40.15
N ASP A 23 -34.37 10.40 -38.91
CA ASP A 23 -33.71 9.80 -37.75
C ASP A 23 -34.16 8.36 -37.53
N VAL A 24 -33.35 7.41 -38.00
CA VAL A 24 -33.59 5.98 -37.86
C VAL A 24 -33.78 5.60 -36.39
N GLN A 25 -33.07 6.24 -35.44
CA GLN A 25 -33.18 5.92 -34.01
C GLN A 25 -34.57 6.26 -33.44
N PHE A 26 -35.18 7.35 -33.91
CA PHE A 26 -36.52 7.74 -33.50
C PHE A 26 -37.56 6.70 -33.90
N TYR A 27 -37.48 6.18 -35.13
CA TYR A 27 -38.39 5.13 -35.60
C TYR A 27 -38.18 3.80 -34.88
N THR A 28 -36.93 3.40 -34.58
CA THR A 28 -36.67 2.18 -33.80
C THR A 28 -37.19 2.30 -32.37
N GLU A 29 -36.99 3.45 -31.71
CA GLU A 29 -37.53 3.69 -30.37
C GLU A 29 -39.06 3.72 -30.35
N ALA A 30 -39.69 4.34 -31.35
CA ALA A 30 -41.14 4.39 -31.46
C ALA A 30 -41.76 2.99 -31.65
N ILE A 31 -41.15 2.16 -32.50
CA ILE A 31 -41.57 0.77 -32.73
C ILE A 31 -41.38 -0.07 -31.45
N MET A 32 -40.20 0.02 -30.82
CA MET A 32 -39.93 -0.69 -29.56
C MET A 32 -40.91 -0.30 -28.45
N LYS A 33 -41.24 0.99 -28.34
CA LYS A 33 -42.19 1.51 -27.35
C LYS A 33 -43.63 1.04 -27.60
N GLN A 34 -44.04 0.88 -28.87
CA GLN A 34 -45.33 0.28 -29.20
C GLN A 34 -45.37 -1.23 -28.87
N HIS A 35 -44.31 -1.97 -29.16
CA HIS A 35 -44.22 -3.40 -28.82
C HIS A 35 -44.22 -3.63 -27.31
N GLU A 36 -43.48 -2.82 -26.55
CA GLU A 36 -43.47 -2.88 -25.08
C GLU A 36 -44.87 -2.58 -24.51
N LYS A 37 -45.58 -1.58 -25.06
CA LYS A 37 -46.95 -1.25 -24.65
C LYS A 37 -47.94 -2.37 -24.96
N LYS A 38 -47.79 -3.06 -26.10
CA LYS A 38 -48.62 -4.23 -26.46
C LYS A 38 -48.33 -5.42 -25.54
N ARG A 39 -47.06 -5.66 -25.21
CA ARG A 39 -46.62 -6.69 -24.26
C ARG A 39 -47.18 -6.45 -22.85
N GLN A 40 -47.11 -5.20 -22.36
CA GLN A 40 -47.68 -4.83 -21.06
C GLN A 40 -49.18 -5.05 -21.01
N ARG A 41 -49.93 -4.70 -22.06
CA ARG A 41 -51.39 -4.99 -22.13
C ARG A 41 -51.70 -6.48 -22.04
N LEU A 42 -50.94 -7.33 -22.73
CA LEU A 42 -51.13 -8.79 -22.69
C LEU A 42 -50.77 -9.39 -21.33
N LEU A 43 -49.76 -8.84 -20.65
CA LEU A 43 -49.40 -9.22 -19.27
C LEU A 43 -50.49 -8.85 -18.28
N ILE A 44 -51.11 -7.68 -18.43
CA ILE A 44 -52.24 -7.26 -17.60
C ILE A 44 -53.44 -8.18 -17.83
N GLU A 45 -53.83 -8.43 -19.09
CA GLU A 45 -54.91 -9.39 -19.41
C GLU A 45 -54.64 -10.79 -18.84
N TYR A 46 -53.39 -11.26 -18.89
CA TYR A 46 -53.01 -12.56 -18.34
C TYR A 46 -53.16 -12.61 -16.82
N ASN A 47 -52.73 -11.55 -16.13
CA ASN A 47 -52.87 -11.45 -14.68
C ASN A 47 -54.34 -11.29 -14.24
N GLU A 48 -55.16 -10.58 -15.01
CA GLU A 48 -56.61 -10.48 -14.78
C GLU A 48 -57.29 -11.86 -14.89
N LEU A 49 -56.91 -12.68 -15.87
CA LEU A 49 -57.42 -14.05 -16.01
C LEU A 49 -56.98 -14.98 -14.87
N LEU A 50 -55.75 -14.80 -14.37
CA LEU A 50 -55.24 -15.53 -13.20
C LEU A 50 -55.99 -15.17 -11.92
N ASN A 51 -56.29 -13.88 -11.73
CA ASN A 51 -57.05 -13.40 -10.58
C ASN A 51 -58.52 -13.84 -10.63
N PHE A 52 -59.12 -13.95 -11.82
CA PHE A 52 -60.46 -14.53 -11.99
C PHE A 52 -60.54 -15.99 -11.47
N LYS A 53 -59.45 -16.76 -11.64
CA LYS A 53 -59.34 -18.14 -11.12
C LYS A 53 -59.25 -18.24 -9.59
N GLN A 54 -58.87 -17.17 -8.89
CA GLN A 54 -58.70 -17.20 -7.43
C GLN A 54 -59.96 -16.76 -6.65
N VAL A 55 -60.96 -16.18 -7.33
CA VAL A 55 -62.15 -15.60 -6.65
C VAL A 55 -63.35 -16.55 -6.59
N GLU A 56 -63.38 -17.63 -7.35
CA GLU A 56 -64.47 -18.63 -7.28
C GLU A 56 -64.02 -19.92 -6.57
N SER A 57 -64.04 -19.90 -5.23
CA SER A 57 -64.24 -21.13 -4.46
C SER A 57 -65.68 -21.15 -3.94
N PRO A 58 -66.55 -22.04 -4.45
CA PRO A 58 -67.87 -22.22 -3.87
C PRO A 58 -67.75 -23.08 -2.62
N LYS A 59 -68.19 -22.54 -1.49
CA LYS A 59 -68.67 -23.33 -0.36
C LYS A 59 -70.01 -23.93 -0.78
N ASP A 60 -70.01 -25.18 -1.27
CA ASP A 60 -71.08 -26.16 -1.04
C ASP A 60 -70.81 -27.49 -1.79
N PRO A 61 -70.80 -28.65 -1.11
CA PRO A 61 -70.58 -29.93 -1.74
C PRO A 61 -71.93 -30.58 -2.12
N LYS A 62 -72.41 -30.36 -3.34
CA LYS A 62 -73.39 -31.23 -4.04
C LYS A 62 -73.63 -30.76 -5.48
N SER A 63 -72.82 -31.24 -6.43
CA SER A 63 -73.19 -31.60 -7.82
C SER A 63 -71.96 -31.72 -8.74
N THR A 64 -71.17 -32.77 -8.52
CA THR A 64 -69.88 -33.01 -9.20
C THR A 64 -70.02 -33.76 -10.53
N VAL A 65 -70.80 -33.25 -11.51
CA VAL A 65 -70.82 -33.87 -12.86
C VAL A 65 -70.90 -32.87 -14.04
N GLN A 66 -70.95 -31.55 -13.82
CA GLN A 66 -71.00 -30.59 -14.96
C GLN A 66 -69.88 -29.54 -15.02
N PHE A 67 -68.96 -29.48 -14.04
CA PHE A 67 -67.89 -28.47 -14.01
C PHE A 67 -66.61 -28.85 -14.79
N GLU A 68 -66.37 -30.13 -15.10
CA GLU A 68 -65.14 -30.53 -15.80
C GLU A 68 -65.09 -30.10 -17.28
N LYS A 69 -66.24 -29.90 -17.95
CA LYS A 69 -66.25 -29.47 -19.36
C LYS A 69 -66.02 -27.97 -19.58
N GLN A 70 -66.20 -27.12 -18.57
CA GLN A 70 -65.93 -25.67 -18.69
C GLN A 70 -64.46 -25.33 -18.39
N LEU A 71 -63.82 -26.06 -17.48
CA LEU A 71 -62.40 -25.90 -17.14
C LEU A 71 -61.47 -26.22 -18.31
N ASP A 72 -61.81 -27.20 -19.15
CA ASP A 72 -61.02 -27.54 -20.34
C ASP A 72 -61.09 -26.46 -21.44
N VAL A 73 -62.22 -25.77 -21.59
CA VAL A 73 -62.38 -24.68 -22.57
C VAL A 73 -61.58 -23.44 -22.15
N GLU A 74 -61.54 -23.12 -20.85
CA GLU A 74 -60.74 -22.00 -20.35
C GLU A 74 -59.24 -22.29 -20.35
N ASN A 75 -58.83 -23.50 -19.97
CA ASN A 75 -57.43 -23.91 -20.06
C ASN A 75 -56.94 -23.93 -21.52
N SER A 76 -57.80 -24.28 -22.47
CA SER A 76 -57.51 -24.17 -23.91
C SER A 76 -57.27 -22.71 -24.35
N LYS A 77 -58.14 -21.78 -23.93
CA LYS A 77 -57.99 -20.34 -24.23
C LYS A 77 -56.71 -19.74 -23.62
N ILE A 78 -56.34 -20.15 -22.41
CA ILE A 78 -55.10 -19.72 -21.74
C ILE A 78 -53.88 -20.23 -22.51
N ASN A 79 -53.88 -21.52 -22.90
CA ASN A 79 -52.80 -22.09 -23.70
C ASN A 79 -52.67 -21.43 -25.07
N GLU A 80 -53.78 -21.10 -25.72
CA GLU A 80 -53.76 -20.42 -27.03
C GLU A 80 -53.17 -19.00 -26.93
N LYS A 81 -53.51 -18.25 -25.86
CA LYS A 81 -52.90 -16.95 -25.57
C LYS A 81 -51.41 -17.09 -25.24
N LEU A 82 -51.01 -18.12 -24.50
CA LEU A 82 -49.60 -18.39 -24.17
C LEU A 82 -48.76 -18.69 -25.42
N ILE A 83 -49.31 -19.45 -26.37
CA ILE A 83 -48.68 -19.74 -27.66
C ILE A 83 -48.54 -18.46 -28.49
N LYS A 84 -49.56 -17.59 -28.51
CA LYS A 84 -49.48 -16.28 -29.18
C LYS A 84 -48.40 -15.39 -28.58
N VAL A 85 -48.25 -15.35 -27.25
CA VAL A 85 -47.18 -14.61 -26.57
C VAL A 85 -45.79 -15.17 -26.91
N LYS A 86 -45.63 -16.49 -26.91
CA LYS A 86 -44.36 -17.13 -27.29
C LYS A 86 -44.00 -16.84 -28.75
N LYS A 87 -44.96 -16.89 -29.66
CA LYS A 87 -44.76 -16.58 -31.08
C LYS A 87 -44.35 -15.11 -31.29
N ILE A 88 -45.02 -14.17 -30.64
CA ILE A 88 -44.65 -12.73 -30.70
C ILE A 88 -43.25 -12.51 -30.11
N SER A 89 -42.91 -13.18 -29.01
CA SER A 89 -41.57 -13.08 -28.42
C SER A 89 -40.48 -13.65 -29.34
N GLN A 90 -40.79 -14.70 -30.08
CA GLN A 90 -39.87 -15.29 -31.06
C GLN A 90 -39.70 -14.38 -32.28
N GLU A 91 -40.79 -13.86 -32.84
CA GLU A 91 -40.77 -12.89 -33.95
C GLU A 91 -39.98 -11.62 -33.58
N LEU A 92 -40.14 -11.12 -32.34
CA LEU A 92 -39.36 -10.00 -31.83
C LEU A 92 -37.86 -10.33 -31.77
N ARG A 93 -37.51 -11.53 -31.32
CA ARG A 93 -36.11 -11.98 -31.24
C ARG A 93 -35.49 -12.10 -32.64
N GLU A 94 -36.24 -12.61 -33.61
CA GLU A 94 -35.82 -12.72 -35.01
C GLU A 94 -35.66 -11.34 -35.66
N GLN A 95 -36.57 -10.40 -35.41
CA GLN A 95 -36.44 -9.02 -35.87
C GLN A 95 -35.24 -8.30 -35.25
N GLN A 96 -34.98 -8.52 -33.95
CA GLN A 96 -33.79 -7.99 -33.28
C GLN A 96 -32.51 -8.55 -33.90
N LEU A 97 -32.44 -9.87 -34.14
CA LEU A 97 -31.30 -10.50 -34.79
C LEU A 97 -31.07 -9.97 -36.22
N LEU A 98 -32.14 -9.74 -36.98
CA LEU A 98 -32.06 -9.14 -38.30
C LEU A 98 -31.52 -7.70 -38.24
N LEU A 99 -32.01 -6.88 -37.30
CA LEU A 99 -31.52 -5.52 -37.07
C LEU A 99 -30.05 -5.50 -36.62
N TYR A 100 -29.64 -6.45 -35.77
CA TYR A 100 -28.23 -6.61 -35.38
C TYR A 100 -27.36 -6.95 -36.58
N SER A 101 -27.79 -7.88 -37.43
CA SER A 101 -27.07 -8.25 -38.66
C SER A 101 -26.93 -7.07 -39.63
N GLN A 102 -28.01 -6.30 -39.85
CA GLN A 102 -27.95 -5.11 -40.69
C GLN A 102 -27.03 -4.03 -40.11
N LYS A 103 -27.10 -3.81 -38.78
CA LYS A 103 -26.21 -2.87 -38.09
C LYS A 103 -24.75 -3.30 -38.18
N GLU A 104 -24.48 -4.59 -38.10
CA GLU A 104 -23.14 -5.16 -38.24
C GLU A 104 -22.59 -4.96 -39.66
N GLN A 105 -23.39 -5.20 -40.70
CA GLN A 105 -23.03 -4.89 -42.09
C GLN A 105 -22.74 -3.40 -42.31
N LEU A 106 -23.53 -2.52 -41.69
CA LEU A 106 -23.35 -1.06 -41.76
C LEU A 106 -22.08 -0.61 -41.01
N ILE A 107 -21.82 -1.20 -39.84
CA ILE A 107 -20.58 -1.00 -39.08
C ILE A 107 -19.39 -1.48 -39.89
N GLU A 108 -19.49 -2.62 -40.57
CA GLU A 108 -18.40 -3.19 -41.35
C GLU A 108 -18.11 -2.37 -42.62
N SER A 109 -19.16 -1.91 -43.31
CA SER A 109 -19.05 -0.94 -44.41
C SER A 109 -18.40 0.36 -43.93
N ARG A 110 -18.82 0.88 -42.77
CA ARG A 110 -18.22 2.09 -42.19
C ARG A 110 -16.79 1.86 -41.71
N ARG A 111 -16.44 0.67 -41.20
CA ARG A 111 -15.06 0.28 -40.86
C ARG A 111 -14.17 0.26 -42.10
N LYS A 112 -14.65 -0.28 -43.22
CA LYS A 112 -13.95 -0.26 -44.51
C LYS A 112 -13.73 1.18 -45.00
N GLN A 113 -14.77 2.02 -44.94
CA GLN A 113 -14.67 3.43 -45.33
C GLN A 113 -13.71 4.22 -44.42
N ILE A 114 -13.78 4.00 -43.10
CA ILE A 114 -12.85 4.60 -42.12
C ILE A 114 -11.43 4.08 -42.35
N SER A 115 -11.23 2.81 -42.73
CA SER A 115 -9.91 2.28 -43.10
C SER A 115 -9.36 3.01 -44.32
N SER A 116 -10.14 3.12 -45.40
CA SER A 116 -9.71 3.86 -46.58
C SER A 116 -9.47 5.35 -46.32
N GLU A 117 -10.27 5.99 -45.47
CA GLU A 117 -10.05 7.38 -45.04
C GLU A 117 -8.80 7.51 -44.15
N ARG A 118 -8.52 6.52 -43.31
CA ARG A 118 -7.31 6.46 -42.48
C ARG A 118 -6.07 6.25 -43.33
N GLU A 119 -6.12 5.38 -44.32
CA GLU A 119 -5.05 5.15 -45.29
C GLU A 119 -4.78 6.41 -46.12
N PHE A 120 -5.84 7.05 -46.63
CA PHE A 120 -5.71 8.31 -47.37
C PHE A 120 -5.16 9.45 -46.49
N ARG A 121 -5.61 9.56 -45.23
CA ARG A 121 -5.06 10.53 -44.27
C ARG A 121 -3.64 10.20 -43.84
N ALA A 122 -3.29 8.92 -43.73
CA ALA A 122 -1.93 8.46 -43.44
C ALA A 122 -1.00 8.83 -44.59
N TYR A 123 -1.43 8.61 -45.84
CA TYR A 123 -0.70 9.02 -47.04
C TYR A 123 -0.52 10.55 -47.11
N GLN A 124 -1.58 11.33 -46.86
CA GLN A 124 -1.47 12.80 -46.79
C GLN A 124 -0.56 13.25 -45.64
N LYS A 125 -0.61 12.57 -44.50
CA LYS A 125 0.25 12.85 -43.34
C LYS A 125 1.71 12.51 -43.65
N GLU A 126 1.97 11.42 -44.36
CA GLU A 126 3.32 11.01 -44.80
C GLU A 126 3.90 12.03 -45.79
N ILE A 127 3.12 12.51 -46.76
CA ILE A 127 3.54 13.61 -47.66
C ILE A 127 3.83 14.90 -46.87
N LEU A 128 2.99 15.23 -45.89
CA LEU A 128 3.19 16.43 -45.08
C LEU A 128 4.37 16.28 -44.11
N GLU A 129 4.61 15.08 -43.59
CA GLU A 129 5.71 14.74 -42.69
C GLU A 129 7.04 14.68 -43.43
N THR A 130 7.09 14.16 -44.66
CA THR A 130 8.28 14.21 -45.52
C THR A 130 8.63 15.65 -45.88
N SER A 131 7.65 16.47 -46.28
CA SER A 131 7.86 17.91 -46.52
C SER A 131 8.32 18.67 -45.26
N ARG A 132 7.70 18.38 -44.10
CA ARG A 132 8.13 18.93 -42.80
C ARG A 132 9.52 18.45 -42.40
N MET A 133 9.85 17.18 -42.63
CA MET A 133 11.18 16.62 -42.36
C MET A 133 12.25 17.30 -43.20
N GLU A 134 12.02 17.51 -44.50
CA GLU A 134 12.92 18.28 -45.35
C GLU A 134 13.11 19.72 -44.84
N GLN A 135 12.02 20.37 -44.41
CA GLN A 135 12.09 21.71 -43.82
C GLN A 135 12.84 21.71 -42.47
N VAL A 136 12.65 20.68 -41.65
CA VAL A 136 13.38 20.47 -40.39
C VAL A 136 14.86 20.23 -40.67
N TYR A 137 15.23 19.46 -41.70
CA TYR A 137 16.64 19.29 -42.09
C TYR A 137 17.28 20.60 -42.55
N ARG A 138 16.57 21.40 -43.37
CA ARG A 138 17.04 22.73 -43.79
C ARG A 138 17.18 23.67 -42.59
N ASN A 139 16.22 23.66 -41.67
CA ASN A 139 16.27 24.46 -40.44
C ASN A 139 17.37 23.99 -39.49
N ARG A 140 17.58 22.68 -39.33
CA ARG A 140 18.63 22.09 -38.51
C ARG A 140 20.02 22.45 -39.06
N ALA A 141 20.22 22.38 -40.37
CA ALA A 141 21.46 22.84 -41.01
C ALA A 141 21.69 24.34 -40.79
N LYS A 142 20.63 25.16 -40.87
CA LYS A 142 20.71 26.60 -40.59
C LYS A 142 21.00 26.90 -39.11
N ILE A 143 20.39 26.17 -38.19
CA ILE A 143 20.62 26.28 -36.75
C ILE A 143 22.05 25.85 -36.42
N GLN A 144 22.55 24.74 -36.97
CA GLN A 144 23.93 24.31 -36.77
C GLN A 144 24.94 25.37 -37.24
N ARG A 145 24.72 26.01 -38.39
CA ARG A 145 25.55 27.14 -38.85
C ARG A 145 25.48 28.33 -37.88
N LEU A 146 24.28 28.69 -37.42
CA LEU A 146 24.11 29.78 -36.44
C LEU A 146 24.72 29.45 -35.08
N GLU A 147 24.67 28.19 -34.65
CA GLU A 147 25.32 27.72 -33.43
C GLU A 147 26.83 27.75 -33.55
N GLN A 148 27.39 27.33 -34.69
CA GLN A 148 28.81 27.46 -34.99
C GLN A 148 29.25 28.92 -34.98
N ASP A 149 28.52 29.82 -35.64
CA ASP A 149 28.78 31.26 -35.61
C ASP A 149 28.67 31.85 -34.20
N LYS A 150 27.66 31.41 -33.42
CA LYS A 150 27.45 31.85 -32.04
C LYS A 150 28.55 31.32 -31.12
N GLN A 151 29.01 30.09 -31.32
CA GLN A 151 30.15 29.51 -30.61
C GLN A 151 31.44 30.25 -30.95
N GLN A 152 31.68 30.58 -32.22
CA GLN A 152 32.83 31.40 -32.62
C GLN A 152 32.77 32.81 -32.01
N LYS A 153 31.60 33.47 -32.05
CA LYS A 153 31.41 34.78 -31.40
C LYS A 153 31.58 34.71 -29.88
N ARG A 154 31.08 33.66 -29.24
CA ARG A 154 31.28 33.41 -27.81
C ARG A 154 32.75 33.15 -27.50
N LYS A 155 33.46 32.39 -28.33
CA LYS A 155 34.90 32.15 -28.21
C LYS A 155 35.67 33.47 -28.30
N MET A 156 35.46 34.27 -29.34
CA MET A 156 36.10 35.58 -29.48
C MET A 156 35.74 36.56 -28.34
N SER A 157 34.47 36.57 -27.91
CA SER A 157 34.05 37.39 -26.77
C SER A 157 34.64 36.92 -25.45
N TYR A 158 34.79 35.61 -25.25
CA TYR A 158 35.39 35.03 -24.06
C TYR A 158 36.89 35.32 -24.04
N ASP A 159 37.58 35.17 -25.16
CA ASP A 159 39.00 35.49 -25.31
C ASP A 159 39.26 36.99 -25.07
N ALA A 160 38.40 37.88 -25.58
CA ALA A 160 38.47 39.31 -25.30
C ALA A 160 38.21 39.65 -23.82
N ARG A 161 37.24 38.98 -23.17
CA ARG A 161 36.98 39.13 -21.72
C ARG A 161 38.13 38.57 -20.89
N LEU A 162 38.73 37.47 -21.31
CA LEU A 162 39.87 36.83 -20.66
C LEU A 162 41.10 37.73 -20.75
N GLN A 163 41.36 38.35 -21.90
CA GLN A 163 42.41 39.38 -22.02
C GLN A 163 42.15 40.58 -21.10
N LYS A 164 40.91 41.07 -21.03
CA LYS A 164 40.53 42.19 -20.14
C LYS A 164 40.61 41.83 -18.66
N LEU A 165 40.34 40.58 -18.30
CA LEU A 165 40.50 40.05 -16.94
C LEU A 165 41.99 39.91 -16.60
N LYS A 166 42.81 39.39 -17.52
CA LYS A 166 44.27 39.34 -17.36
C LYS A 166 44.83 40.74 -17.14
N SER A 167 44.45 41.73 -17.94
CA SER A 167 44.93 43.12 -17.78
C SER A 167 44.53 43.71 -16.43
N ARG A 168 43.28 43.52 -15.99
CA ARG A 168 42.82 43.96 -14.65
C ARG A 168 43.52 43.24 -13.51
N LEU A 169 43.80 41.95 -13.66
CA LEU A 169 44.54 41.17 -12.67
C LEU A 169 45.97 41.70 -12.53
N TYR A 170 46.67 41.93 -13.65
CA TYR A 170 48.01 42.52 -13.63
C TYR A 170 48.02 43.92 -13.01
N GLU A 171 47.02 44.76 -13.31
CA GLU A 171 46.89 46.08 -12.70
C GLU A 171 46.63 46.00 -11.17
N THR A 172 45.83 45.02 -10.74
CA THR A 172 45.54 44.78 -9.31
C THR A 172 46.78 44.26 -8.58
N ILE A 173 47.53 43.34 -9.19
CA ILE A 173 48.81 42.85 -8.67
C ILE A 173 49.81 44.00 -8.55
N ALA A 174 49.90 44.88 -9.55
CA ALA A 174 50.78 46.04 -9.52
C ALA A 174 50.39 47.05 -8.41
N ARG A 175 49.10 47.31 -8.21
CA ARG A 175 48.61 48.17 -7.10
C ARG A 175 48.91 47.55 -5.75
N HIS A 176 48.76 46.23 -5.61
CA HIS A 176 49.06 45.53 -4.38
C HIS A 176 50.57 45.55 -4.07
N GLN A 177 51.41 45.28 -5.07
CA GLN A 177 52.87 45.38 -4.94
C GLN A 177 53.30 46.80 -4.52
N LYS A 178 52.72 47.84 -5.14
CA LYS A 178 52.97 49.23 -4.75
C LYS A 178 52.55 49.50 -3.31
N SER A 179 51.38 49.04 -2.89
CA SER A 179 50.90 49.18 -1.50
C SER A 179 51.81 48.48 -0.48
N VAL A 180 52.36 47.31 -0.83
CA VAL A 180 53.31 46.59 0.02
C VAL A 180 54.63 47.36 0.14
N GLU A 181 55.15 47.92 -0.96
CA GLU A 181 56.35 48.75 -0.92
C GLU A 181 56.14 50.06 -0.14
N ASP A 182 54.98 50.71 -0.28
CA ASP A 182 54.62 51.89 0.50
C ASP A 182 54.56 51.58 2.01
N ARG A 183 54.02 50.42 2.40
CA ARG A 183 54.04 49.97 3.81
C ARG A 183 55.45 49.70 4.32
N LYS A 184 56.30 49.02 3.54
CA LYS A 184 57.71 48.84 3.91
C LYS A 184 58.43 50.18 4.12
N LEU A 185 58.11 51.18 3.31
CA LEU A 185 58.67 52.52 3.45
C LEU A 185 58.19 53.20 4.75
N GLN A 186 56.89 53.10 5.05
CA GLN A 186 56.31 53.61 6.30
C GLN A 186 56.87 52.91 7.53
N ASP A 187 57.06 51.59 7.50
CA ASP A 187 57.61 50.82 8.61
C ASP A 187 59.10 51.12 8.81
N LYS A 188 59.87 51.32 7.73
CA LYS A 188 61.24 51.86 7.82
C LYS A 188 61.28 53.24 8.47
N GLU A 189 60.33 54.11 8.15
CA GLU A 189 60.25 55.45 8.75
C GLU A 189 59.83 55.39 10.23
N ARG A 190 58.92 54.46 10.60
CA ARG A 190 58.56 54.19 11.99
C ARG A 190 59.74 53.65 12.79
N LEU A 191 60.52 52.72 12.22
CA LEU A 191 61.75 52.22 12.83
C LEU A 191 62.75 53.36 13.05
N ARG A 192 62.95 54.24 12.06
CA ARG A 192 63.83 55.41 12.20
C ARG A 192 63.36 56.36 13.31
N LYS A 193 62.05 56.63 13.41
CA LYS A 193 61.47 57.46 14.50
C LYS A 193 61.61 56.79 15.88
N LEU A 194 61.50 55.47 15.94
CA LEU A 194 61.73 54.70 17.16
C LEU A 194 63.19 54.71 17.57
N GLU A 195 64.13 54.58 16.61
CA GLU A 195 65.57 54.70 16.84
C GLU A 195 65.93 56.09 17.36
N GLU A 196 65.44 57.16 16.73
CA GLU A 196 65.61 58.55 17.20
C GLU A 196 65.02 58.76 18.61
N SER A 197 63.88 58.12 18.91
CA SER A 197 63.25 58.19 20.24
C SER A 197 64.04 57.41 21.30
N LEU A 198 64.62 56.27 20.93
CA LEU A 198 65.52 55.46 21.76
C LEU A 198 66.83 56.21 22.04
N GLU A 199 67.39 56.88 21.04
CA GLU A 199 68.61 57.68 21.17
C GLU A 199 68.40 58.88 22.10
N LYS A 200 67.23 59.53 22.04
CA LYS A 200 66.82 60.58 23.01
C LYS A 200 66.59 60.02 24.43
N ALA A 201 66.05 58.80 24.54
CA ALA A 201 65.79 58.14 25.82
C ALA A 201 67.06 57.64 26.53
N ASN A 202 68.15 57.39 25.80
CA ASN A 202 69.46 57.02 26.36
C ASN A 202 70.13 58.12 27.19
N SER A 203 69.55 59.32 27.29
CA SER A 203 70.08 60.40 28.14
C SER A 203 69.68 60.32 29.63
N LYS A 204 68.78 59.40 30.05
CA LYS A 204 68.37 59.27 31.46
C LYS A 204 68.26 57.82 31.93
N LYS A 205 69.06 57.48 32.94
CA LYS A 205 69.20 56.20 33.66
C LYS A 205 67.91 55.35 33.72
N SER A 206 67.75 54.38 32.82
CA SER A 206 66.87 53.21 33.01
C SER A 206 67.20 52.07 32.03
N SER A 207 68.46 51.60 32.04
CA SER A 207 68.96 50.54 31.14
C SER A 207 68.10 49.27 31.14
N ASN A 208 67.56 48.85 32.30
CA ASN A 208 66.78 47.61 32.41
C ASN A 208 65.36 47.70 31.81
N ILE A 209 64.72 48.88 31.84
CA ILE A 209 63.37 49.03 31.27
C ILE A 209 63.43 49.08 29.74
N ILE A 210 64.52 49.65 29.20
CA ILE A 210 64.77 49.74 27.76
C ILE A 210 65.03 48.33 27.19
N GLU A 211 65.77 47.48 27.90
CA GLU A 211 66.09 46.13 27.44
C GLU A 211 64.87 45.19 27.41
N ILE A 212 63.98 45.30 28.41
CA ILE A 212 62.70 44.56 28.44
C ILE A 212 61.78 45.03 27.29
N LYS A 213 61.66 46.35 27.06
CA LYS A 213 60.86 46.88 25.94
C LYS A 213 61.46 46.50 24.59
N ARG A 214 62.80 46.45 24.47
CA ARG A 214 63.50 46.02 23.25
C ARG A 214 63.23 44.54 22.97
N LYS A 215 63.28 43.65 23.97
CA LYS A 215 62.93 42.24 23.82
C LYS A 215 61.47 42.04 23.40
N GLY A 216 60.53 42.75 24.04
CA GLY A 216 59.11 42.68 23.67
C GLY A 216 58.80 43.20 22.27
N LEU A 217 59.50 44.25 21.80
CA LEU A 217 59.38 44.74 20.42
C LEU A 217 59.99 43.76 19.40
N LEU A 218 61.12 43.13 19.74
CA LEU A 218 61.76 42.13 18.89
C LEU A 218 60.88 40.88 18.74
N GLU A 219 60.23 40.45 19.82
CA GLU A 219 59.28 39.33 19.79
C GLU A 219 58.03 39.67 18.96
N LYS A 220 57.49 40.89 19.07
CA LYS A 220 56.40 41.34 18.21
C LYS A 220 56.78 41.35 16.73
N LEU A 221 57.96 41.86 16.38
CA LEU A 221 58.45 41.85 15.01
C LEU A 221 58.67 40.42 14.49
N LYS A 222 59.18 39.50 15.32
CA LYS A 222 59.30 38.08 14.96
C LYS A 222 57.94 37.42 14.72
N LEU A 223 56.94 37.74 15.55
CA LEU A 223 55.57 37.26 15.38
C LEU A 223 54.94 37.79 14.09
N GLU A 224 55.14 39.07 13.79
CA GLU A 224 54.67 39.70 12.54
C GLU A 224 55.35 39.08 11.31
N ASP A 225 56.66 38.80 11.36
CA ASP A 225 57.38 38.11 10.28
C ASP A 225 56.88 36.65 10.08
N VAL A 226 56.56 35.95 11.17
CA VAL A 226 55.97 34.60 11.09
C VAL A 226 54.58 34.63 10.48
N LEU A 227 53.74 35.60 10.87
CA LEU A 227 52.40 35.80 10.30
C LEU A 227 52.48 36.17 8.82
N PHE A 228 53.38 37.08 8.44
CA PHE A 228 53.62 37.48 7.06
C PHE A 228 54.11 36.30 6.20
N ASN A 229 55.03 35.49 6.71
CA ASN A 229 55.50 34.28 6.01
C ASN A 229 54.40 33.21 5.87
N ARG A 230 53.54 33.06 6.89
CA ARG A 230 52.38 32.15 6.83
C ARG A 230 51.37 32.60 5.77
N GLU A 231 51.09 33.90 5.69
CA GLU A 231 50.20 34.48 4.68
C GLU A 231 50.79 34.33 3.26
N ARG A 232 52.09 34.55 3.10
CA ARG A 232 52.81 34.31 1.83
C ARG A 232 52.78 32.84 1.40
N GLN A 233 52.97 31.90 2.34
CA GLN A 233 52.84 30.47 2.07
C GLN A 233 51.41 30.07 1.70
N TRP A 234 50.41 30.67 2.34
CA TRP A 234 49.00 30.45 2.03
C TRP A 234 48.67 30.94 0.61
N HIS A 235 49.10 32.15 0.24
CA HIS A 235 48.94 32.66 -1.13
C HIS A 235 49.70 31.83 -2.17
N ALA A 236 50.91 31.36 -1.86
CA ALA A 236 51.65 30.45 -2.75
C ALA A 236 50.94 29.10 -2.94
N LYS A 237 50.32 28.55 -1.88
CA LYS A 237 49.48 27.34 -1.96
C LYS A 237 48.24 27.58 -2.83
N GLN A 238 47.56 28.71 -2.66
CA GLN A 238 46.39 29.08 -3.47
C GLN A 238 46.75 29.27 -4.95
N SER A 239 47.86 29.94 -5.26
CA SER A 239 48.35 30.05 -6.64
C SER A 239 48.69 28.69 -7.26
N ARG A 240 49.37 27.79 -6.53
CA ARG A 240 49.64 26.42 -7.00
C ARG A 240 48.36 25.60 -7.20
N LEU A 241 47.33 25.82 -6.39
CA LEU A 241 46.01 25.18 -6.55
C LEU A 241 45.32 25.66 -7.81
N LEU A 242 45.35 26.97 -8.09
CA LEU A 242 44.80 27.55 -9.31
C LEU A 242 45.55 27.07 -10.57
N GLU A 243 46.87 26.96 -10.50
CA GLU A 243 47.72 26.45 -11.58
C GLU A 243 47.47 24.95 -11.83
N LYS A 244 47.32 24.14 -10.77
CA LYS A 244 46.89 22.74 -10.88
C LYS A 244 45.49 22.59 -11.47
N LEU A 245 44.55 23.47 -11.13
CA LEU A 245 43.20 23.47 -11.71
C LEU A 245 43.21 23.86 -13.19
N GLN A 246 44.09 24.77 -13.62
CA GLN A 246 44.31 25.10 -15.03
C GLN A 246 44.91 23.92 -15.81
N ILE A 247 45.93 23.26 -15.27
CA ILE A 247 46.53 22.07 -15.90
C ILE A 247 45.51 20.92 -15.99
N LYS A 248 44.67 20.72 -14.95
CA LYS A 248 43.61 19.70 -14.96
C LYS A 248 42.50 20.01 -15.98
N THR A 249 42.24 21.28 -16.29
CA THR A 249 41.28 21.68 -17.33
C THR A 249 41.85 21.65 -18.75
N GLU A 250 43.17 21.75 -18.92
CA GLU A 250 43.85 21.58 -20.22
C GLU A 250 44.13 20.10 -20.56
N VAL A 251 44.48 19.26 -19.58
CA VAL A 251 44.73 17.81 -19.80
C VAL A 251 43.45 17.04 -20.09
N VAL A 252 42.30 17.43 -19.52
CA VAL A 252 40.99 16.82 -19.86
C VAL A 252 40.53 17.17 -21.29
N ARG A 253 41.10 18.20 -21.93
CA ARG A 253 40.76 18.59 -23.32
C ARG A 253 41.50 17.81 -24.40
N LEU A 254 42.62 17.15 -24.10
CA LEU A 254 43.46 16.50 -25.12
C LEU A 254 43.16 15.01 -25.31
N ASN A 255 42.45 14.35 -24.38
CA ASN A 255 42.23 12.88 -24.42
C ASN A 255 40.76 12.44 -24.35
N GLN A 256 39.84 13.21 -24.94
CA GLN A 256 38.50 12.70 -25.23
C GLN A 256 38.31 12.60 -26.74
N SER A 257 38.53 11.40 -27.28
CA SER A 257 37.84 10.98 -28.50
C SER A 257 36.34 11.20 -28.27
N GLU A 258 35.70 11.91 -29.19
CA GLU A 258 34.31 12.33 -29.05
C GLU A 258 33.40 11.15 -28.70
N PRO A 259 32.70 11.16 -27.55
CA PRO A 259 31.59 10.26 -27.37
C PRO A 259 30.54 10.64 -28.41
N LYS A 260 30.22 9.71 -29.32
CA LYS A 260 29.04 9.79 -30.19
C LYS A 260 27.82 10.01 -29.29
N LYS A 261 27.43 11.28 -29.12
CA LYS A 261 26.19 11.64 -28.43
C LYS A 261 25.05 11.01 -29.22
N LYS A 262 24.42 9.97 -28.65
CA LYS A 262 23.11 9.52 -29.11
C LYS A 262 22.19 10.75 -29.15
N PRO A 263 21.41 10.95 -30.22
CA PRO A 263 20.48 12.06 -30.28
C PRO A 263 19.52 11.97 -29.08
N TYR A 264 19.36 13.07 -28.34
CA TYR A 264 18.34 13.20 -27.31
C TYR A 264 16.99 12.76 -27.90
N PRO A 265 16.21 11.92 -27.21
CA PRO A 265 14.83 11.69 -27.61
C PRO A 265 14.11 13.03 -27.50
N PHE A 266 13.61 13.53 -28.64
CA PHE A 266 12.66 14.63 -28.62
C PHE A 266 11.51 14.25 -27.66
N PRO A 267 11.01 15.18 -26.83
CA PRO A 267 9.80 14.92 -26.07
C PRO A 267 8.72 14.53 -27.07
N LYS A 268 8.05 13.40 -26.84
CA LYS A 268 6.85 13.03 -27.60
C LYS A 268 5.87 14.20 -27.44
N PHE A 269 5.74 15.01 -28.49
CA PHE A 269 4.68 16.00 -28.57
C PHE A 269 3.37 15.28 -28.32
N LEU A 270 2.59 15.74 -27.34
CA LEU A 270 1.18 15.37 -27.20
C LEU A 270 0.55 15.48 -28.59
N SER A 271 -0.22 14.47 -28.98
CA SER A 271 -0.83 14.49 -30.30
C SER A 271 -1.69 15.75 -30.41
N HIS A 272 -1.75 16.35 -31.60
CA HIS A 272 -2.53 17.58 -31.84
C HIS A 272 -4.02 17.43 -31.44
N LYS A 273 -4.51 16.19 -31.25
CA LYS A 273 -5.84 15.88 -30.72
C LYS A 273 -5.93 16.06 -29.20
N ASP A 274 -4.91 15.67 -28.44
CA ASP A 274 -4.89 15.78 -26.98
C ASP A 274 -4.73 17.24 -26.54
N GLN A 275 -3.88 17.98 -27.27
CA GLN A 275 -3.72 19.42 -27.10
C GLN A 275 -4.98 20.22 -27.47
N ARG A 276 -5.77 19.73 -28.45
CA ARG A 276 -7.08 20.32 -28.79
C ARG A 276 -8.14 20.02 -27.73
N LYS A 277 -8.07 18.85 -27.08
CA LYS A 277 -8.99 18.47 -26.00
C LYS A 277 -8.74 19.32 -24.75
N GLU A 278 -7.48 19.50 -24.36
CA GLU A 278 -7.11 20.37 -23.24
C GLU A 278 -7.39 21.84 -23.53
N ASN A 279 -7.06 22.35 -24.72
CA ASN A 279 -7.40 23.73 -25.10
C ASN A 279 -8.91 23.95 -25.23
N SER A 280 -9.68 22.94 -25.66
CA SER A 280 -11.15 23.01 -25.67
C SER A 280 -11.70 23.10 -24.24
N ILE A 281 -11.17 22.31 -23.31
CA ILE A 281 -11.58 22.34 -21.89
C ILE A 281 -11.21 23.69 -21.27
N TYR A 282 -10.03 24.24 -21.58
CA TYR A 282 -9.57 25.54 -21.10
C TYR A 282 -10.38 26.70 -21.69
N ILE A 283 -10.70 26.67 -22.99
CA ILE A 283 -11.53 27.69 -23.65
C ILE A 283 -12.98 27.61 -23.15
N THR A 284 -13.51 26.42 -22.86
CA THR A 284 -14.86 26.26 -22.31
C THR A 284 -14.93 26.79 -20.87
N ARG A 285 -13.88 26.55 -20.07
CA ARG A 285 -13.77 27.06 -18.68
C ARG A 285 -13.56 28.58 -18.63
N PHE A 286 -12.77 29.13 -19.55
CA PHE A 286 -12.55 30.57 -19.69
C PHE A 286 -13.78 31.29 -20.28
N ALA A 287 -14.53 30.63 -21.18
CA ALA A 287 -15.80 31.16 -21.70
C ALA A 287 -16.91 31.17 -20.64
N SER A 288 -16.97 30.17 -19.75
CA SER A 288 -17.92 30.19 -18.62
C SER A 288 -17.58 31.30 -17.61
N GLU A 289 -16.30 31.52 -17.32
CA GLU A 289 -15.86 32.61 -16.43
C GLU A 289 -16.09 34.02 -17.02
N ILE A 290 -16.05 34.17 -18.35
CA ILE A 290 -16.37 35.44 -19.03
C ILE A 290 -17.88 35.70 -19.11
N VAL A 291 -18.71 34.65 -19.17
CA VAL A 291 -20.18 34.78 -19.17
C VAL A 291 -20.70 35.13 -17.78
N ASP A 292 -20.11 34.57 -16.72
CA ASP A 292 -20.50 34.88 -15.33
C ASP A 292 -20.00 36.26 -14.86
N SER A 293 -18.94 36.81 -15.47
CA SER A 293 -18.41 38.15 -15.17
C SER A 293 -19.07 39.28 -15.98
N ARG A 294 -19.98 38.99 -16.92
CA ARG A 294 -20.67 39.99 -17.76
C ARG A 294 -22.14 40.25 -17.40
N LEU A 295 -22.66 39.68 -16.31
CA LEU A 295 -24.01 39.98 -15.81
C LEU A 295 -24.08 41.13 -14.79
N ASN A 296 -22.97 41.82 -14.51
CA ASN A 296 -22.97 43.09 -13.78
C ASN A 296 -22.24 44.13 -14.63
N TYR A 297 -22.91 45.26 -14.89
CA TYR A 297 -22.55 46.36 -15.80
C TYR A 297 -23.02 46.23 -17.26
N GLN A 298 -24.23 46.72 -17.53
CA GLN A 298 -24.42 47.96 -18.30
C GLN A 298 -25.90 48.34 -18.42
N SER A 299 -26.25 49.49 -17.85
CA SER A 299 -27.32 50.35 -18.36
C SER A 299 -26.69 51.48 -19.19
N CYS A 300 -27.50 52.08 -20.06
CA CYS A 300 -27.27 53.24 -20.92
C CYS A 300 -27.05 52.94 -22.42
N ALA A 301 -28.21 52.99 -23.07
CA ALA A 301 -28.51 53.03 -24.48
C ALA A 301 -27.76 54.10 -25.32
N ARG A 302 -27.57 53.77 -26.61
CA ARG A 302 -27.97 54.64 -27.75
C ARG A 302 -28.38 53.79 -28.96
N PRO A 303 -29.43 54.18 -29.71
CA PRO A 303 -29.66 53.68 -31.05
C PRO A 303 -29.23 54.68 -32.14
N LYS A 304 -29.16 54.13 -33.35
CA LYS A 304 -28.56 54.63 -34.59
C LYS A 304 -29.41 55.68 -35.33
N THR A 305 -28.70 56.63 -35.93
CA THR A 305 -28.84 57.28 -37.26
C THR A 305 -30.21 57.36 -37.96
N LYS A 306 -30.57 58.57 -38.43
CA LYS A 306 -31.24 58.79 -39.73
C LYS A 306 -31.04 60.23 -40.27
N TYR A 307 -30.74 60.29 -41.57
CA TYR A 307 -30.89 61.36 -42.59
C TYR A 307 -30.23 62.74 -42.39
N LYS A 308 -29.31 63.20 -43.25
CA LYS A 308 -29.39 63.54 -44.69
C LYS A 308 -30.51 64.55 -45.01
N GLN A 309 -30.20 65.84 -44.88
CA GLN A 309 -30.41 66.91 -45.88
C GLN A 309 -29.82 68.20 -45.29
N ILE A 310 -29.43 69.15 -46.14
CA ILE A 310 -28.62 70.36 -45.86
C ILE A 310 -27.11 70.09 -45.96
N ASN A 311 -26.57 70.35 -47.16
CA ASN A 311 -25.32 71.12 -47.37
C ASN A 311 -24.79 70.97 -48.81
N LEU A 312 -25.68 71.17 -49.80
CA LEU A 312 -25.24 71.39 -51.18
C LEU A 312 -24.53 72.75 -51.35
N LEU A 313 -24.65 73.66 -50.37
CA LEU A 313 -23.91 74.93 -50.32
C LEU A 313 -22.52 74.85 -49.63
N LYS A 314 -22.19 73.79 -48.88
CA LYS A 314 -20.82 73.61 -48.34
C LYS A 314 -19.87 72.99 -49.35
N LEU A 315 -20.36 72.28 -50.37
CA LEU A 315 -19.49 71.57 -51.31
C LEU A 315 -18.69 72.49 -52.23
N ILE A 316 -19.18 73.70 -52.53
CA ILE A 316 -18.48 74.64 -53.43
C ILE A 316 -17.44 75.48 -52.68
N ILE A 317 -17.65 75.77 -51.39
CA ILE A 317 -16.65 76.44 -50.54
C ILE A 317 -15.62 75.43 -50.00
N CYS A 318 -15.99 74.17 -49.79
CA CYS A 318 -15.02 73.14 -49.43
C CYS A 318 -14.02 72.86 -50.54
N PHE A 319 -14.35 72.97 -51.83
CA PHE A 319 -13.39 72.66 -52.90
C PHE A 319 -12.22 73.67 -53.03
N TYR A 320 -12.40 74.94 -52.63
CA TYR A 320 -11.31 75.92 -52.63
C TYR A 320 -10.60 76.06 -51.27
N ILE A 321 -11.28 75.71 -50.17
CA ILE A 321 -10.66 75.65 -48.84
C ILE A 321 -9.90 74.33 -48.65
N THR A 322 -10.30 73.22 -49.29
CA THR A 322 -9.57 71.94 -49.19
C THR A 322 -8.18 72.01 -49.78
N ASP A 323 -7.96 72.80 -50.84
CA ASP A 323 -6.65 72.85 -51.50
C ASP A 323 -5.63 73.66 -50.67
N MET A 324 -6.07 74.79 -50.07
CA MET A 324 -5.24 75.53 -49.13
C MET A 324 -5.08 74.80 -47.80
N ASP A 325 -6.13 74.17 -47.27
CA ASP A 325 -6.01 73.34 -46.07
C ASP A 325 -5.06 72.15 -46.32
N TYR A 326 -5.13 71.52 -47.48
CA TYR A 326 -4.21 70.44 -47.88
C TYR A 326 -2.77 70.92 -48.00
N LEU A 327 -2.53 72.10 -48.60
CA LEU A 327 -1.20 72.70 -48.70
C LEU A 327 -0.68 73.23 -47.36
N THR A 328 -1.57 73.59 -46.42
CA THR A 328 -1.20 74.06 -45.08
C THR A 328 -1.14 72.93 -44.04
N GLN A 329 -1.53 71.70 -44.38
CA GLN A 329 -1.31 70.54 -43.53
C GLN A 329 0.18 70.41 -43.20
N ASP A 330 0.49 70.12 -41.93
CA ASP A 330 1.88 69.94 -41.47
C ASP A 330 2.64 68.89 -42.30
N GLU A 331 1.92 67.92 -42.86
CA GLU A 331 2.47 66.88 -43.73
C GLU A 331 2.97 67.38 -45.09
N VAL A 332 2.35 68.41 -45.68
CA VAL A 332 2.73 68.94 -47.00
C VAL A 332 3.35 70.33 -46.85
N GLY A 333 2.63 71.24 -46.20
CA GLY A 333 3.07 72.61 -45.92
C GLY A 333 4.32 72.67 -45.07
N GLY A 334 4.43 71.82 -44.05
CA GLY A 334 5.64 71.74 -43.21
C GLY A 334 6.87 71.25 -43.98
N ILE A 335 6.70 70.34 -44.94
CA ILE A 335 7.79 69.86 -45.80
C ILE A 335 8.20 70.94 -46.80
N VAL A 336 7.22 71.57 -47.44
CA VAL A 336 7.47 72.65 -48.40
C VAL A 336 8.16 73.83 -47.70
N ALA A 337 7.72 74.22 -46.51
CA ALA A 337 8.35 75.27 -45.72
C ALA A 337 9.80 74.93 -45.34
N LYS A 338 10.11 73.68 -44.95
CA LYS A 338 11.49 73.23 -44.69
C LYS A 338 12.35 73.22 -45.96
N GLY A 339 11.77 72.82 -47.09
CA GLY A 339 12.45 72.84 -48.38
C GLY A 339 12.76 74.26 -48.84
N LEU A 340 11.81 75.19 -48.67
CA LEU A 340 12.00 76.61 -48.94
C LEU A 340 13.01 77.26 -47.99
N ALA A 341 13.03 76.86 -46.71
CA ALA A 341 14.05 77.31 -45.76
C ALA A 341 15.45 76.82 -46.14
N ALA A 342 15.60 75.55 -46.54
CA ALA A 342 16.87 75.01 -47.03
C ALA A 342 17.33 75.71 -48.32
N LEU A 343 16.39 75.96 -49.25
CA LEU A 343 16.63 76.72 -50.47
C LEU A 343 17.13 78.15 -50.18
N TYR A 344 16.52 78.82 -49.19
CA TYR A 344 16.90 80.18 -48.78
C TYR A 344 18.32 80.25 -48.20
N LEU A 345 18.74 79.22 -47.47
CA LEU A 345 20.07 79.13 -46.87
C LEU A 345 21.16 78.86 -47.91
N GLU A 346 20.92 77.90 -48.82
CA GLU A 346 21.93 77.41 -49.77
C GLU A 346 22.09 78.29 -51.02
N ARG A 347 21.07 79.09 -51.36
CA ARG A 347 21.06 80.05 -52.48
C ARG A 347 21.61 79.47 -53.81
N PRO A 348 21.09 78.33 -54.29
CA PRO A 348 21.58 77.68 -55.51
C PRO A 348 21.24 78.49 -56.77
N GLN A 349 22.07 78.34 -57.81
CA GLN A 349 21.87 79.03 -59.10
C GLN A 349 20.55 78.66 -59.80
N PHE A 350 20.05 77.43 -59.58
CA PHE A 350 18.77 76.93 -60.11
C PHE A 350 17.82 76.54 -58.96
N PRO A 351 17.02 77.49 -58.44
CA PRO A 351 16.28 77.29 -57.19
C PRO A 351 15.13 76.28 -57.29
N ILE A 352 14.42 76.23 -58.41
CA ILE A 352 13.30 75.30 -58.62
C ILE A 352 13.82 73.85 -58.72
N ASP A 353 14.88 73.63 -59.50
CA ASP A 353 15.51 72.32 -59.65
C ASP A 353 16.10 71.82 -58.33
N TYR A 354 16.70 72.73 -57.55
CA TYR A 354 17.19 72.41 -56.21
C TYR A 354 16.03 72.00 -55.29
N LEU A 355 14.94 72.76 -55.25
CA LEU A 355 13.78 72.44 -54.41
C LEU A 355 13.14 71.10 -54.81
N ALA A 356 13.02 70.82 -56.11
CA ALA A 356 12.51 69.55 -56.61
C ALA A 356 13.41 68.37 -56.21
N LYS A 357 14.74 68.50 -56.37
CA LYS A 357 15.72 67.50 -55.91
C LYS A 357 15.71 67.35 -54.39
N TRP A 358 15.52 68.43 -53.65
CA TRP A 358 15.40 68.42 -52.20
C TRP A 358 14.16 67.67 -51.76
N LEU A 359 12.99 67.95 -52.34
CA LEU A 359 11.73 67.27 -52.05
C LEU A 359 11.81 65.77 -52.40
N LEU A 360 12.45 65.43 -53.52
CA LEU A 360 12.71 64.03 -53.88
C LEU A 360 13.59 63.34 -52.82
N THR A 361 14.71 63.97 -52.45
CA THR A 361 15.64 63.46 -51.43
C THR A 361 14.96 63.34 -50.06
N TYR A 362 14.12 64.31 -49.71
CA TYR A 362 13.33 64.32 -48.48
C TYR A 362 12.31 63.18 -48.46
N SER A 363 11.62 62.93 -49.58
CA SER A 363 10.70 61.79 -49.72
C SER A 363 11.41 60.44 -49.60
N GLU A 364 12.62 60.31 -50.16
CA GLU A 364 13.45 59.12 -50.01
C GLU A 364 13.94 58.96 -48.56
N LEU A 365 14.27 60.05 -47.89
CA LEU A 365 14.69 60.06 -46.50
C LEU A 365 13.53 59.64 -45.58
N LEU A 366 12.32 60.14 -45.81
CA LEU A 366 11.10 59.69 -45.12
C LEU A 366 10.81 58.21 -45.37
N LYS A 367 10.92 57.73 -46.62
CA LYS A 367 10.79 56.29 -46.93
C LYS A 367 11.83 55.47 -46.18
N LYS A 368 13.09 55.92 -46.14
CA LYS A 368 14.17 55.27 -45.39
C LYS A 368 13.91 55.29 -43.88
N GLN A 369 13.36 56.38 -43.34
CA GLN A 369 13.01 56.52 -41.94
C GLN A 369 11.85 55.59 -41.55
N LYS A 370 10.77 55.57 -42.33
CA LYS A 370 9.66 54.63 -42.14
C LYS A 370 10.12 53.18 -42.24
N THR A 371 10.99 52.86 -43.21
CA THR A 371 11.59 51.52 -43.31
C THR A 371 12.48 51.18 -42.10
N ARG A 372 13.15 52.17 -41.47
CA ARG A 372 13.91 51.98 -40.23
C ARG A 372 12.98 51.72 -39.04
N GLU A 373 11.89 52.47 -38.93
CA GLU A 373 10.86 52.31 -37.90
C GLU A 373 10.16 50.95 -38.03
N ASP A 374 9.75 50.55 -39.23
CA ASP A 374 9.18 49.21 -39.50
C ASP A 374 10.18 48.10 -39.14
N ARG A 375 11.46 48.27 -39.48
CA ARG A 375 12.52 47.33 -39.09
C ARG A 375 12.74 47.31 -37.57
N GLN A 376 12.60 48.44 -36.87
CA GLN A 376 12.67 48.49 -35.42
C GLN A 376 11.48 47.78 -34.80
N HIS A 377 10.26 48.04 -35.27
CA HIS A 377 9.04 47.36 -34.82
C HIS A 377 9.10 45.84 -35.06
N VAL A 378 9.60 45.39 -36.22
CA VAL A 378 9.83 43.96 -36.50
C VAL A 378 10.91 43.35 -35.60
N LYS A 379 11.95 44.12 -35.22
CA LYS A 379 12.95 43.64 -34.25
C LYS A 379 12.35 43.55 -32.85
N GLU A 380 11.58 44.55 -32.42
CA GLU A 380 10.93 44.58 -31.11
C GLU A 380 9.91 43.48 -30.94
N THR A 381 9.08 43.22 -31.96
CA THR A 381 8.15 42.08 -31.98
C THR A 381 8.89 40.75 -31.87
N LYS A 382 9.96 40.54 -32.65
CA LYS A 382 10.80 39.33 -32.52
C LYS A 382 11.49 39.21 -31.17
N ILE A 383 11.90 40.32 -30.56
CA ILE A 383 12.46 40.32 -29.20
C ILE A 383 11.39 39.93 -28.18
N LYS A 384 10.16 40.43 -28.32
CA LYS A 384 9.02 40.06 -27.45
C LYS A 384 8.67 38.57 -27.61
N GLU A 385 8.55 38.07 -28.83
CA GLU A 385 8.30 36.65 -29.12
C GLU A 385 9.41 35.76 -28.54
N PHE A 386 10.68 36.14 -28.72
CA PHE A 386 11.80 35.39 -28.17
C PHE A 386 11.77 35.39 -26.63
N LYS A 387 11.44 36.52 -25.99
CA LYS A 387 11.28 36.60 -24.53
C LYS A 387 10.19 35.66 -24.02
N VAL A 388 9.00 35.68 -24.64
CA VAL A 388 7.88 34.79 -24.28
C VAL A 388 8.29 33.31 -24.45
N LEU A 389 8.96 32.96 -25.56
CA LEU A 389 9.41 31.59 -25.77
C LEU A 389 10.46 31.17 -24.73
N THR A 390 11.39 32.05 -24.37
CA THR A 390 12.38 31.75 -23.32
C THR A 390 11.75 31.60 -21.95
N GLU A 391 10.72 32.39 -21.63
CA GLU A 391 9.96 32.28 -20.38
C GLU A 391 9.17 30.97 -20.32
N GLN A 392 8.53 30.57 -21.43
CA GLN A 392 7.83 29.28 -21.53
C GLN A 392 8.77 28.08 -21.36
N LEU A 393 9.95 28.12 -21.97
CA LEU A 393 10.95 27.06 -21.81
C LEU A 393 11.49 27.00 -20.38
N ALA A 394 11.71 28.15 -19.75
CA ALA A 394 12.14 28.22 -18.35
C ALA A 394 11.06 27.66 -17.41
N TYR A 395 9.79 27.99 -17.65
CA TYR A 395 8.65 27.46 -16.90
C TYR A 395 8.55 25.93 -17.01
N LEU A 396 8.63 25.38 -18.22
CA LEU A 396 8.60 23.92 -18.43
C LEU A 396 9.80 23.21 -17.78
N GLN A 397 10.98 23.84 -17.78
CA GLN A 397 12.16 23.32 -17.08
C GLN A 397 11.95 23.32 -15.56
N GLU A 398 11.45 24.41 -15.00
CA GLU A 398 11.17 24.53 -13.56
C GLU A 398 10.08 23.54 -13.12
N GLU A 399 9.01 23.38 -13.89
CA GLU A 399 7.97 22.40 -13.63
C GLU A 399 8.49 20.96 -13.69
N SER A 400 9.33 20.64 -14.69
CA SER A 400 9.97 19.32 -14.78
C SER A 400 10.89 19.03 -13.59
N LEU A 401 11.66 20.03 -13.14
CA LEU A 401 12.53 19.91 -11.97
C LEU A 401 11.72 19.74 -10.69
N ARG A 402 10.60 20.46 -10.56
CA ARG A 402 9.68 20.33 -9.43
C ARG A 402 9.08 18.93 -9.36
N LEU A 403 8.64 18.38 -10.49
CA LEU A 403 8.11 17.01 -10.55
C LEU A 403 9.19 15.96 -10.24
N GLU A 404 10.41 16.16 -10.72
CA GLU A 404 11.55 15.29 -10.42
C GLU A 404 11.89 15.31 -8.92
N ASN A 405 11.92 16.49 -8.30
CA ASN A 405 12.16 16.63 -6.86
C ASN A 405 11.04 15.97 -6.04
N GLN A 406 9.78 16.14 -6.42
CA GLN A 406 8.66 15.45 -5.76
C GLN A 406 8.76 13.92 -5.89
N GLN A 407 9.25 13.40 -7.02
CA GLN A 407 9.48 11.97 -7.19
C GLN A 407 10.66 11.46 -6.36
N LYS A 408 11.69 12.27 -6.18
CA LYS A 408 12.83 11.97 -5.30
C LYS A 408 12.41 11.96 -3.83
N GLU A 409 11.68 12.98 -3.38
CA GLU A 409 11.14 13.04 -2.01
C GLU A 409 10.24 11.83 -1.70
N LYS A 410 9.33 11.47 -2.61
CA LYS A 410 8.51 10.25 -2.46
C LYS A 410 9.33 8.97 -2.44
N HIS A 411 10.45 8.95 -3.15
CA HIS A 411 11.35 7.80 -3.14
C HIS A 411 12.13 7.71 -1.84
N GLU A 412 12.68 8.82 -1.34
CA GLU A 412 13.36 8.88 -0.04
C GLU A 412 12.42 8.52 1.11
N GLN A 413 11.18 9.03 1.09
CA GLN A 413 10.14 8.64 2.06
C GLN A 413 9.85 7.14 2.01
N PHE A 414 9.81 6.56 0.82
CA PHE A 414 9.63 5.11 0.67
C PHE A 414 10.82 4.31 1.20
N LEU A 415 12.06 4.74 0.90
CA LEU A 415 13.27 4.11 1.45
C LEU A 415 13.27 4.15 2.98
N GLU A 416 12.82 5.26 3.56
CA GLU A 416 12.70 5.38 5.02
C GLU A 416 11.59 4.47 5.57
N SER A 417 10.47 4.32 4.85
CA SER A 417 9.42 3.37 5.23
C SER A 417 9.89 1.91 5.23
N ILE A 418 10.81 1.52 4.33
CA ILE A 418 11.44 0.18 4.35
C ILE A 418 12.22 -0.04 5.65
N LYS A 419 12.97 0.97 6.11
CA LYS A 419 13.79 0.89 7.32
C LYS A 419 12.95 0.89 8.60
N GLN A 420 11.85 1.64 8.60
CA GLN A 420 10.97 1.79 9.76
C GLN A 420 9.87 0.72 9.85
N ALA A 421 9.73 -0.13 8.82
CA ALA A 421 8.74 -1.18 8.81
C ALA A 421 8.97 -2.16 9.98
N LYS A 422 7.95 -2.31 10.83
CA LYS A 422 7.97 -3.26 11.95
C LYS A 422 7.78 -4.71 11.46
N TYR A 423 6.98 -4.88 10.40
CA TYR A 423 6.58 -6.17 9.81
C TYR A 423 6.86 -6.14 8.31
N HIS A 424 8.04 -6.59 7.89
CA HIS A 424 8.45 -6.52 6.49
C HIS A 424 7.65 -7.43 5.55
N ASP A 425 7.09 -8.52 6.06
CA ASP A 425 6.19 -9.42 5.32
C ASP A 425 4.87 -8.73 4.94
N GLU A 426 4.25 -7.99 5.86
CA GLU A 426 3.05 -7.19 5.58
C GLU A 426 3.38 -6.00 4.68
N PHE A 427 4.50 -5.32 4.96
CA PHE A 427 4.98 -4.20 4.14
C PHE A 427 5.24 -4.62 2.69
N LEU A 428 5.75 -5.84 2.48
CA LEU A 428 6.00 -6.40 1.16
C LEU A 428 4.71 -6.52 0.33
N GLY A 429 3.62 -6.95 0.97
CA GLY A 429 2.30 -7.07 0.34
C GLY A 429 1.58 -5.74 0.14
N ASP A 430 1.48 -4.95 1.20
CA ASP A 430 0.61 -3.77 1.25
C ASP A 430 1.19 -2.54 0.56
N VAL A 431 2.52 -2.37 0.60
CA VAL A 431 3.18 -1.12 0.18
C VAL A 431 4.22 -1.36 -0.91
N PHE A 432 5.08 -2.36 -0.75
CA PHE A 432 6.24 -2.55 -1.63
C PHE A 432 5.85 -2.88 -3.07
N CYS A 433 4.95 -3.87 -3.26
CA CYS A 433 4.45 -4.25 -4.60
C CYS A 433 3.78 -3.05 -5.30
N ASP A 434 2.81 -2.41 -4.65
CA ASP A 434 2.09 -1.27 -5.21
C ASP A 434 3.02 -0.07 -5.55
N TYR A 435 4.05 0.18 -4.72
CA TYR A 435 5.05 1.22 -5.00
C TYR A 435 5.87 0.92 -6.26
N VAL A 436 6.41 -0.30 -6.37
CA VAL A 436 7.22 -0.75 -7.52
C VAL A 436 6.38 -0.70 -8.79
N ALA A 437 5.16 -1.25 -8.74
CA ALA A 437 4.22 -1.22 -9.85
C ALA A 437 3.94 0.21 -10.33
N LYS A 438 3.65 1.13 -9.41
CA LYS A 438 3.33 2.54 -9.72
C LYS A 438 4.53 3.33 -10.24
N ARG A 439 5.70 3.19 -9.61
CA ARG A 439 6.91 3.94 -9.97
C ARG A 439 7.43 3.54 -11.35
N PHE A 440 7.54 2.24 -11.61
CA PHE A 440 8.12 1.72 -12.85
C PHE A 440 7.07 1.40 -13.94
N ARG A 441 5.78 1.52 -13.60
CA ARG A 441 4.61 1.20 -14.45
C ARG A 441 4.56 -0.27 -14.86
N VAL A 442 4.98 -1.15 -13.97
CA VAL A 442 5.08 -2.60 -14.16
C VAL A 442 3.99 -3.30 -13.34
N ASN A 443 3.76 -4.58 -13.61
CA ASN A 443 3.07 -5.45 -12.66
C ASN A 443 4.11 -6.03 -11.70
N SER A 444 3.76 -6.25 -10.44
CA SER A 444 4.68 -6.81 -9.44
C SER A 444 3.97 -7.75 -8.49
N TYR A 445 4.61 -8.87 -8.17
CA TYR A 445 4.07 -9.90 -7.29
C TYR A 445 5.20 -10.72 -6.65
N VAL A 446 4.89 -11.39 -5.55
CA VAL A 446 5.83 -12.18 -4.76
C VAL A 446 5.37 -13.63 -4.72
N CYS A 447 6.32 -14.53 -4.95
CA CYS A 447 6.14 -15.96 -4.74
C CYS A 447 6.91 -16.39 -3.49
N GLU A 448 6.32 -17.21 -2.65
CA GLU A 448 6.96 -17.87 -1.51
C GLU A 448 7.20 -19.34 -1.84
N LEU A 449 8.39 -19.86 -1.57
CA LEU A 449 8.67 -21.29 -1.70
C LEU A 449 8.30 -21.99 -0.40
N ASP A 450 7.10 -22.56 -0.35
CA ASP A 450 6.59 -23.28 0.82
C ASP A 450 5.93 -24.61 0.43
N PHE A 451 5.63 -25.44 1.41
CA PHE A 451 4.89 -26.68 1.22
C PHE A 451 3.44 -26.38 0.76
N PRO A 452 2.86 -27.25 -0.08
CA PRO A 452 1.50 -27.04 -0.56
C PRO A 452 0.49 -27.05 0.60
N LYS A 453 -0.43 -26.08 0.57
CA LYS A 453 -1.53 -26.02 1.54
C LYS A 453 -2.56 -27.11 1.24
N LYS A 454 -3.01 -27.81 2.28
CA LYS A 454 -4.09 -28.81 2.23
C LYS A 454 -5.35 -28.23 2.86
N GLU A 455 -6.52 -28.58 2.33
CA GLU A 455 -7.79 -28.29 3.00
C GLU A 455 -7.81 -28.93 4.39
N ILE A 456 -8.13 -28.12 5.40
CA ILE A 456 -8.17 -28.53 6.79
C ILE A 456 -9.44 -29.36 7.02
N ASP A 457 -9.29 -30.67 7.26
CA ASP A 457 -10.41 -31.50 7.67
C ASP A 457 -10.79 -31.16 9.11
N LEU A 458 -11.93 -30.50 9.28
CA LEU A 458 -12.43 -30.12 10.60
C LEU A 458 -12.73 -31.33 11.51
N ASN A 459 -12.81 -32.54 10.98
CA ASN A 459 -13.11 -33.74 11.75
C ASN A 459 -11.85 -34.55 12.14
N GLN A 460 -10.68 -34.28 11.55
CA GLN A 460 -9.41 -34.93 11.90
C GLN A 460 -8.62 -34.12 12.93
N GLU A 461 -7.56 -34.72 13.49
CA GLU A 461 -6.67 -34.03 14.42
C GLU A 461 -6.08 -32.78 13.75
N ASP A 462 -6.56 -31.64 14.21
CA ASP A 462 -6.24 -30.35 13.63
C ASP A 462 -5.04 -29.73 14.35
N ASP A 463 -3.85 -30.27 14.07
CA ASP A 463 -2.59 -29.70 14.54
C ASP A 463 -2.31 -28.34 13.86
N GLU A 464 -1.41 -27.54 14.44
CA GLU A 464 -0.97 -26.25 13.88
C GLU A 464 -0.47 -26.40 12.44
N ASN A 465 0.14 -27.55 12.12
CA ASN A 465 0.67 -27.89 10.80
C ASN A 465 -0.31 -28.68 9.91
N ALA A 466 -1.56 -28.92 10.33
CA ALA A 466 -2.54 -29.70 9.55
C ALA A 466 -2.88 -29.08 8.19
N HIS A 467 -2.66 -27.77 8.04
CA HIS A 467 -2.82 -27.04 6.78
C HIS A 467 -1.64 -27.24 5.81
N ILE A 468 -0.52 -27.83 6.25
CA ILE A 468 0.71 -28.01 5.48
C ILE A 468 0.84 -29.48 5.08
N ASN A 469 1.01 -29.74 3.78
CA ASN A 469 1.37 -31.07 3.32
C ASN A 469 2.90 -31.26 3.34
N LEU A 470 3.43 -31.74 4.47
CA LEU A 470 4.86 -32.00 4.66
C LEU A 470 5.43 -33.11 3.76
N GLU A 471 4.58 -34.02 3.26
CA GLU A 471 4.99 -35.07 2.32
C GLU A 471 5.14 -34.54 0.88
N GLY A 472 4.53 -33.38 0.59
CA GLY A 472 4.60 -32.74 -0.72
C GLY A 472 5.94 -32.07 -0.99
N THR A 473 6.31 -31.96 -2.27
CA THR A 473 7.42 -31.09 -2.68
C THR A 473 7.03 -29.63 -2.53
N LYS A 474 7.98 -28.77 -2.10
CA LYS A 474 7.75 -27.34 -1.95
C LYS A 474 7.37 -26.70 -3.29
N LEU A 475 6.30 -25.90 -3.29
CA LEU A 475 5.76 -25.20 -4.45
C LEU A 475 5.97 -23.69 -4.28
N LEU A 476 6.14 -22.97 -5.39
CA LEU A 476 6.11 -21.51 -5.39
C LEU A 476 4.64 -21.05 -5.36
N THR A 477 4.22 -20.51 -4.23
CA THR A 477 2.85 -19.98 -4.03
C THR A 477 2.88 -18.47 -4.16
N TYR A 478 1.99 -17.90 -4.96
CA TYR A 478 1.87 -16.44 -5.07
C TYR A 478 1.15 -15.89 -3.82
N ILE A 479 1.86 -15.14 -2.99
CA ILE A 479 1.34 -14.63 -1.71
C ILE A 479 0.92 -13.16 -1.79
N TYR A 480 1.64 -12.35 -2.56
CA TYR A 480 1.38 -10.92 -2.69
C TYR A 480 1.40 -10.49 -4.14
N ALA A 481 0.58 -9.49 -4.47
CA ALA A 481 0.50 -8.95 -5.82
C ALA A 481 -0.02 -7.52 -5.78
N ASP A 482 0.42 -6.70 -6.74
CA ASP A 482 -0.12 -5.37 -6.98
C ASP A 482 -1.61 -5.43 -7.35
N GLN A 483 -2.30 -4.28 -7.30
CA GLN A 483 -3.74 -4.20 -7.60
C GLN A 483 -4.15 -4.81 -8.94
N ASN A 484 -3.30 -4.76 -9.97
CA ASN A 484 -3.61 -5.33 -11.30
C ASN A 484 -3.40 -6.84 -11.36
N SER A 485 -2.63 -7.40 -10.42
CA SER A 485 -2.15 -8.78 -10.41
C SER A 485 -2.74 -9.61 -9.27
N LYS A 486 -3.69 -9.07 -8.48
CA LYS A 486 -4.37 -9.77 -7.36
C LYS A 486 -4.94 -11.15 -7.71
N PHE A 487 -5.29 -11.40 -8.97
CA PHE A 487 -5.77 -12.70 -9.42
C PHE A 487 -4.74 -13.83 -9.33
N LEU A 488 -3.45 -13.49 -9.13
CA LEU A 488 -2.38 -14.47 -8.94
C LEU A 488 -2.34 -15.01 -7.51
N ILE A 489 -2.82 -14.26 -6.51
CA ILE A 489 -2.72 -14.66 -5.11
C ILE A 489 -3.42 -16.01 -4.90
N GLY A 490 -2.71 -16.96 -4.27
CA GLY A 490 -3.15 -18.33 -4.03
C GLY A 490 -2.93 -19.30 -5.20
N GLN A 491 -2.43 -18.84 -6.36
CA GLN A 491 -1.98 -19.76 -7.41
C GLN A 491 -0.68 -20.44 -7.00
N ASN A 492 -0.44 -21.64 -7.54
CA ASN A 492 0.77 -22.41 -7.30
C ASN A 492 1.54 -22.61 -8.62
N LEU A 493 2.85 -22.55 -8.56
CA LEU A 493 3.75 -22.91 -9.65
C LEU A 493 4.44 -24.22 -9.28
N LEU A 494 4.39 -25.22 -10.18
CA LEU A 494 4.97 -26.54 -9.95
C LEU A 494 6.50 -26.51 -10.13
N PRO A 495 7.28 -27.30 -9.35
CA PRO A 495 8.71 -27.47 -9.55
C PRO A 495 9.04 -27.76 -11.01
N GLU A 496 10.17 -27.22 -11.48
CA GLU A 496 10.66 -27.35 -12.86
C GLU A 496 9.76 -26.70 -13.94
N THR A 497 8.58 -26.20 -13.55
CA THR A 497 7.65 -25.52 -14.44
C THR A 497 7.78 -24.03 -14.20
N GLY A 498 8.24 -23.27 -15.20
CA GLY A 498 8.47 -21.83 -15.03
C GLY A 498 9.94 -21.47 -14.92
N VAL A 499 10.34 -20.38 -15.57
CA VAL A 499 11.65 -19.77 -15.34
C VAL A 499 11.80 -19.20 -13.92
N THR A 500 10.72 -18.98 -13.18
CA THR A 500 10.76 -18.37 -11.84
C THR A 500 11.56 -19.20 -10.84
N TYR A 501 11.51 -20.53 -10.94
CA TYR A 501 12.28 -21.44 -10.08
C TYR A 501 13.79 -21.33 -10.26
N ASP A 502 14.24 -20.99 -11.47
CA ASP A 502 15.65 -20.84 -11.77
C ASP A 502 16.28 -19.70 -10.93
N ALA A 503 15.47 -18.76 -10.43
CA ALA A 503 15.96 -17.65 -9.60
C ALA A 503 16.40 -18.12 -8.21
N LEU A 504 15.85 -19.24 -7.72
CA LEU A 504 16.17 -19.83 -6.43
C LEU A 504 17.27 -20.90 -6.50
N LYS A 505 17.68 -21.33 -7.69
CA LYS A 505 18.80 -22.26 -7.83
C LYS A 505 20.06 -21.62 -7.24
N GLU A 506 20.97 -22.41 -6.72
CA GLU A 506 22.27 -21.89 -6.31
C GLU A 506 23.04 -21.43 -7.57
N PRO A 507 23.73 -20.26 -7.51
CA PRO A 507 24.55 -19.81 -8.63
C PRO A 507 25.63 -20.86 -8.90
N GLN A 508 25.63 -21.42 -10.11
CA GLN A 508 26.72 -22.31 -10.52
C GLN A 508 27.99 -21.46 -10.69
N PRO A 509 29.14 -21.90 -10.16
CA PRO A 509 30.40 -21.20 -10.40
C PRO A 509 30.66 -21.16 -11.90
N ASP A 510 31.11 -20.01 -12.41
CA ASP A 510 31.49 -19.90 -13.81
C ASP A 510 32.76 -20.74 -14.10
N GLU A 511 33.11 -20.90 -15.38
CA GLU A 511 34.32 -21.65 -15.79
C GLU A 511 35.63 -21.06 -15.19
N ASN A 512 35.59 -19.84 -14.64
CA ASN A 512 36.70 -19.17 -13.99
C ASN A 512 36.70 -19.34 -12.45
N GLY A 513 35.69 -19.99 -11.87
CA GLY A 513 35.52 -20.15 -10.42
C GLY A 513 35.04 -18.89 -9.70
N GLU A 514 34.65 -17.83 -10.41
CA GLU A 514 34.00 -16.66 -9.83
C GLU A 514 32.49 -16.97 -9.63
N VAL A 515 32.05 -16.96 -8.37
CA VAL A 515 30.65 -17.14 -8.02
C VAL A 515 29.89 -15.89 -8.46
N ILE A 516 29.08 -16.02 -9.52
CA ILE A 516 28.24 -14.93 -10.02
C ILE A 516 27.28 -14.50 -8.89
N GLN A 517 27.26 -13.20 -8.61
CA GLN A 517 26.38 -12.58 -7.62
C GLN A 517 24.91 -12.73 -8.06
N THR A 518 24.17 -13.61 -7.38
CA THR A 518 22.71 -13.82 -7.42
C THR A 518 22.11 -14.29 -8.76
N ASN A 519 21.27 -15.33 -8.71
CA ASN A 519 20.54 -15.86 -9.86
C ASN A 519 19.35 -14.96 -10.24
N ILE A 520 19.65 -13.81 -10.83
CA ILE A 520 18.65 -12.88 -11.37
C ILE A 520 18.23 -13.35 -12.77
N ILE A 521 16.93 -13.39 -13.03
CA ILE A 521 16.40 -13.82 -14.33
C ILE A 521 15.73 -12.66 -15.03
N TYR A 522 16.20 -12.37 -16.23
CA TYR A 522 15.60 -11.39 -17.10
C TYR A 522 15.25 -12.00 -18.47
N VAL A 523 13.96 -12.03 -18.78
CA VAL A 523 13.44 -12.47 -20.07
C VAL A 523 12.90 -11.25 -20.81
N GLN A 524 13.66 -10.77 -21.79
CA GLN A 524 13.31 -9.58 -22.58
C GLN A 524 12.00 -9.75 -23.38
N ASN A 525 11.76 -10.96 -23.92
CA ASN A 525 10.55 -11.30 -24.65
C ASN A 525 10.02 -12.66 -24.18
N VAL A 526 8.94 -12.61 -23.39
CA VAL A 526 8.35 -13.80 -22.75
C VAL A 526 7.81 -14.83 -23.74
N VAL A 527 7.48 -14.45 -24.97
CA VAL A 527 6.93 -15.40 -25.98
C VAL A 527 8.03 -16.25 -26.60
N LYS A 528 9.29 -15.80 -26.53
CA LYS A 528 10.43 -16.58 -27.03
C LYS A 528 10.91 -17.65 -26.05
N GLU A 529 10.56 -17.52 -24.77
CA GLU A 529 10.97 -18.44 -23.72
C GLU A 529 9.81 -19.40 -23.41
N PRO A 530 9.84 -20.65 -23.90
CA PRO A 530 8.73 -21.61 -23.73
C PRO A 530 8.47 -21.99 -22.27
N ARG A 531 9.44 -21.76 -21.38
CA ARG A 531 9.30 -22.05 -19.95
C ARG A 531 8.50 -20.98 -19.19
N ILE A 532 8.09 -19.86 -19.81
CA ILE A 532 7.22 -18.89 -19.15
C ILE A 532 5.80 -19.47 -19.01
N VAL A 533 5.26 -19.46 -17.80
CA VAL A 533 3.88 -19.88 -17.51
C VAL A 533 2.95 -18.66 -17.51
N PHE A 534 1.90 -18.70 -18.32
CA PHE A 534 0.85 -17.68 -18.34
C PHE A 534 -0.42 -18.20 -17.65
N HIS A 535 -0.83 -17.58 -16.54
CA HIS A 535 -2.01 -18.01 -15.77
C HIS A 535 -3.37 -17.77 -16.44
N LYS A 536 -3.44 -16.95 -17.49
CA LYS A 536 -4.70 -16.65 -18.21
C LYS A 536 -4.56 -16.83 -19.71
N TRP A 537 -3.80 -15.94 -20.33
CA TRP A 537 -3.58 -15.90 -21.78
C TRP A 537 -2.14 -15.50 -22.04
N PRO A 538 -1.48 -16.05 -23.06
CA PRO A 538 -0.18 -15.56 -23.51
C PRO A 538 -0.24 -14.07 -23.85
N LYS A 539 0.69 -13.28 -23.30
CA LYS A 539 0.80 -11.84 -23.52
C LYS A 539 2.21 -11.46 -23.92
N LEU A 540 2.34 -10.40 -24.72
CA LEU A 540 3.63 -9.81 -25.07
C LEU A 540 4.16 -8.95 -23.92
N GLY A 541 5.47 -8.98 -23.69
CA GLY A 541 6.13 -8.19 -22.66
C GLY A 541 7.49 -8.77 -22.27
N ALA A 542 8.05 -8.23 -21.18
CA ALA A 542 9.25 -8.72 -20.53
C ALA A 542 8.90 -9.23 -19.12
N TYR A 543 9.74 -10.12 -18.60
CA TYR A 543 9.62 -10.69 -17.26
C TYR A 543 10.97 -10.57 -16.53
N TYR A 544 10.93 -10.24 -15.25
CA TYR A 544 12.09 -10.07 -14.40
C TYR A 544 11.83 -10.71 -13.03
N ALA A 545 12.67 -11.65 -12.63
CA ALA A 545 12.56 -12.34 -11.35
C ALA A 545 13.85 -12.17 -10.54
N ILE A 546 13.69 -11.75 -9.30
CA ILE A 546 14.77 -11.46 -8.36
C ILE A 546 14.59 -12.38 -7.15
N PRO A 547 15.61 -13.17 -6.77
CA PRO A 547 15.55 -13.94 -5.54
C PRO A 547 15.49 -12.99 -4.34
N LEU A 548 14.49 -13.18 -3.49
CA LEU A 548 14.35 -12.53 -2.21
C LEU A 548 14.56 -13.61 -1.14
N THR A 549 15.81 -13.95 -0.89
CA THR A 549 16.21 -14.94 0.11
C THR A 549 16.84 -14.23 1.28
N TYR A 550 16.38 -14.54 2.50
CA TYR A 550 16.92 -13.93 3.71
C TYR A 550 17.03 -14.96 4.84
N GLN A 551 17.89 -14.67 5.81
CA GLN A 551 18.14 -15.53 6.97
C GLN A 551 17.22 -15.13 8.13
N SER A 552 16.12 -15.86 8.27
CA SER A 552 15.15 -15.60 9.33
C SER A 552 15.62 -16.20 10.65
N CYS A 553 15.61 -15.41 11.72
CA CYS A 553 15.83 -15.93 13.07
C CYS A 553 14.51 -16.11 13.85
N LEU A 554 13.36 -15.69 13.30
CA LEU A 554 12.09 -15.72 14.03
C LEU A 554 11.42 -17.10 14.06
N TYR A 555 11.99 -18.04 14.82
CA TYR A 555 11.43 -19.37 15.09
C TYR A 555 11.85 -19.89 16.48
N GLU A 556 11.11 -20.88 17.01
CA GLU A 556 11.21 -21.32 18.41
C GLU A 556 12.61 -21.83 18.80
N GLN A 557 13.23 -22.66 17.96
CA GLN A 557 14.57 -23.21 18.25
C GLN A 557 15.63 -22.11 18.33
N SER A 558 15.56 -21.07 17.49
CA SER A 558 16.47 -19.93 17.58
C SER A 558 16.24 -19.10 18.83
N PHE A 559 14.99 -19.03 19.30
CA PHE A 559 14.65 -18.32 20.53
C PHE A 559 15.23 -19.04 21.75
N ASP A 560 15.05 -20.37 21.83
CA ASP A 560 15.61 -21.18 22.92
C ASP A 560 17.14 -21.11 22.97
N GLN A 561 17.81 -21.30 21.81
CA GLN A 561 19.26 -21.14 21.71
C GLN A 561 19.70 -19.70 22.02
N GLY A 562 18.92 -18.70 21.61
CA GLY A 562 19.16 -17.30 21.90
C GLY A 562 19.16 -17.01 23.40
N ILE A 563 18.23 -17.60 24.17
CA ILE A 563 18.19 -17.50 25.63
C ILE A 563 19.45 -18.11 26.25
N GLU A 564 19.76 -19.36 25.90
CA GLU A 564 20.91 -20.08 26.46
C GLU A 564 22.23 -19.34 26.16
N GLN A 565 22.44 -18.97 24.91
CA GLN A 565 23.65 -18.25 24.47
C GLN A 565 23.75 -16.86 25.11
N ARG A 566 22.62 -16.16 25.27
CA ARG A 566 22.61 -14.84 25.92
C ARG A 566 22.90 -14.95 27.41
N GLN A 567 22.38 -15.96 28.11
CA GLN A 567 22.72 -16.22 29.51
C GLN A 567 24.21 -16.50 29.67
N GLN A 568 24.77 -17.38 28.83
CA GLN A 568 26.21 -17.67 28.82
C GLN A 568 27.04 -16.40 28.55
N TYR A 569 26.61 -15.58 27.58
CA TYR A 569 27.25 -14.29 27.30
C TYR A 569 27.21 -13.34 28.50
N LEU A 570 26.08 -13.23 29.20
CA LEU A 570 25.96 -12.37 30.38
C LEU A 570 26.87 -12.84 31.53
N ILE A 571 26.97 -14.15 31.76
CA ILE A 571 27.88 -14.73 32.76
C ILE A 571 29.35 -14.45 32.39
N LEU A 572 29.73 -14.68 31.13
CA LEU A 572 31.09 -14.39 30.65
C LEU A 572 31.42 -12.90 30.76
N LYS A 573 30.46 -12.03 30.40
CA LYS A 573 30.62 -10.59 30.50
C LYS A 573 30.76 -10.13 31.96
N GLU A 574 29.93 -10.64 32.87
CA GLU A 574 30.04 -10.32 34.29
C GLU A 574 31.38 -10.78 34.87
N ASN A 575 31.88 -11.96 34.46
CA ASN A 575 33.20 -12.44 34.87
C ASN A 575 34.34 -11.57 34.29
N GLN A 576 34.25 -11.16 33.03
CA GLN A 576 35.23 -10.25 32.41
C GLN A 576 35.19 -8.86 33.07
N ASP A 577 34.00 -8.34 33.40
CA ASP A 577 33.82 -7.07 34.10
C ASP A 577 34.35 -7.14 35.55
N LYS A 578 34.16 -8.27 36.25
CA LYS A 578 34.76 -8.53 37.57
C LYS A 578 36.28 -8.61 37.48
N GLU A 579 36.83 -9.37 36.54
CA GLU A 579 38.28 -9.45 36.33
C GLU A 579 38.85 -8.06 36.03
N ARG A 580 38.21 -7.33 35.11
CA ARG A 580 38.57 -5.96 34.77
C ARG A 580 38.53 -5.04 35.99
N SER A 581 37.47 -5.10 36.79
CA SER A 581 37.36 -4.29 38.02
C SER A 581 38.43 -4.64 39.05
N THR A 582 38.76 -5.92 39.22
CA THR A 582 39.85 -6.34 40.13
C THR A 582 41.22 -5.87 39.64
N LYS A 583 41.49 -5.96 38.33
CA LYS A 583 42.74 -5.50 37.73
C LYS A 583 42.85 -3.98 37.74
N GLU A 584 41.76 -3.27 37.49
CA GLU A 584 41.72 -1.82 37.61
C GLU A 584 41.99 -1.36 39.05
N ALA A 585 41.47 -2.06 40.06
CA ALA A 585 41.77 -1.80 41.47
C ALA A 585 43.24 -2.12 41.82
N GLU A 586 43.80 -3.23 41.31
CA GLU A 586 45.23 -3.55 41.46
C GLU A 586 46.12 -2.48 40.83
N PHE A 587 45.75 -1.96 39.64
CA PHE A 587 46.47 -0.86 39.01
C PHE A 587 46.37 0.45 39.81
N GLU A 588 45.21 0.73 40.43
CA GLU A 588 45.01 1.90 41.26
C GLU A 588 45.84 1.84 42.55
N GLU A 589 45.91 0.67 43.22
CA GLU A 589 46.79 0.45 44.38
C GLU A 589 48.27 0.57 44.01
N ARG A 590 48.68 0.05 42.84
CA ARG A 590 50.06 0.24 42.32
C ARG A 590 50.36 1.70 42.00
N LEU A 591 49.37 2.48 41.55
CA LEU A 591 49.52 3.90 41.22
C LEU A 591 49.92 4.74 42.43
N GLU A 592 49.57 4.29 43.63
CA GLU A 592 49.99 4.93 44.89
C GLU A 592 51.47 4.67 45.23
N SER A 593 52.12 3.67 44.62
CA SER A 593 53.47 3.22 44.98
C SER A 593 54.52 3.31 43.87
N GLU A 594 54.16 3.26 42.58
CA GLU A 594 55.11 3.27 41.45
C GLU A 594 54.92 4.50 40.51
N ASP A 595 55.73 4.63 39.45
CA ASP A 595 55.64 5.75 38.50
C ASP A 595 54.32 5.67 37.67
N PRO A 596 53.45 6.69 37.76
CA PRO A 596 52.13 6.66 37.12
C PRO A 596 52.19 6.51 35.59
N ALA A 597 53.28 6.93 34.94
CA ALA A 597 53.42 6.80 33.49
C ALA A 597 53.57 5.35 33.03
N ILE A 598 54.26 4.52 33.83
CA ILE A 598 54.49 3.10 33.52
C ILE A 598 53.18 2.32 33.72
N ILE A 599 52.50 2.59 34.83
CA ILE A 599 51.25 1.89 35.18
C ILE A 599 50.12 2.20 34.20
N GLU A 600 49.98 3.45 33.76
CA GLU A 600 48.95 3.82 32.77
C GLU A 600 49.19 3.12 31.42
N GLN A 601 50.47 2.95 31.04
CA GLN A 601 50.82 2.21 29.83
C GLN A 601 50.52 0.70 29.98
N GLU A 602 50.79 0.10 31.14
CA GLU A 602 50.43 -1.29 31.45
C GLU A 602 48.92 -1.51 31.47
N LYS A 603 48.17 -0.57 32.06
CA LYS A 603 46.69 -0.59 32.09
C LYS A 603 46.11 -0.55 30.69
N GLN A 604 46.60 0.35 29.82
CA GLN A 604 46.16 0.42 28.43
C GLN A 604 46.53 -0.84 27.65
N ALA A 605 47.71 -1.43 27.88
CA ALA A 605 48.10 -2.69 27.27
C ALA A 605 47.20 -3.85 27.72
N TYR A 606 46.82 -3.91 29.01
CA TYR A 606 45.88 -4.90 29.53
C TYR A 606 44.48 -4.73 28.92
N LEU A 607 43.93 -3.50 28.90
CA LEU A 607 42.63 -3.24 28.28
C LEU A 607 42.61 -3.57 26.78
N ALA A 608 43.73 -3.35 26.08
CA ALA A 608 43.88 -3.74 24.67
C ALA A 608 44.04 -5.27 24.48
N SER A 609 44.52 -5.99 25.51
CA SER A 609 44.63 -7.46 25.48
C SER A 609 43.30 -8.18 25.73
N LEU A 610 42.31 -7.51 26.33
CA LEU A 610 40.97 -8.05 26.48
C LEU A 610 40.27 -8.08 25.12
N GLU A 611 40.08 -9.27 24.57
CA GLU A 611 39.28 -9.44 23.37
C GLU A 611 37.82 -9.00 23.66
N PRO A 612 37.21 -8.17 22.80
CA PRO A 612 35.84 -7.74 23.00
C PRO A 612 34.91 -8.94 22.84
N LEU A 613 34.14 -9.26 23.88
CA LEU A 613 33.14 -10.32 23.81
C LEU A 613 32.08 -9.96 22.76
N LEU A 614 32.07 -10.71 21.67
CA LEU A 614 31.06 -10.61 20.63
C LEU A 614 29.79 -11.31 21.11
N GLU A 615 28.66 -10.61 20.99
CA GLU A 615 27.35 -11.20 21.24
C GLU A 615 27.11 -12.33 20.22
N PRO A 616 26.72 -13.53 20.66
CA PRO A 616 26.49 -14.65 19.76
C PRO A 616 25.36 -14.34 18.77
N SER A 617 25.52 -14.77 17.52
CA SER A 617 24.47 -14.65 16.51
C SER A 617 23.38 -15.69 16.74
N PHE A 618 22.13 -15.28 16.61
CA PHE A 618 20.98 -16.20 16.64
C PHE A 618 21.07 -17.25 15.53
N ALA A 619 20.52 -18.43 15.79
CA ALA A 619 20.38 -19.44 14.77
C ALA A 619 19.45 -18.95 13.65
N GLN A 620 19.81 -19.23 12.41
CA GLN A 620 19.13 -18.70 11.24
C GLN A 620 18.61 -19.82 10.36
N GLN A 621 17.40 -19.62 9.81
CA GLN A 621 16.79 -20.47 8.82
C GLN A 621 16.56 -19.67 7.54
N LYS A 622 17.00 -20.20 6.41
CA LYS A 622 16.81 -19.59 5.10
C LYS A 622 15.32 -19.59 4.74
N LYS A 623 14.74 -18.41 4.52
CA LYS A 623 13.42 -18.25 3.87
C LYS A 623 13.62 -17.80 2.43
N GLU A 624 12.83 -18.37 1.53
CA GLU A 624 13.04 -18.24 0.09
C GLU A 624 11.79 -17.69 -0.59
N TYR A 625 11.92 -16.48 -1.14
CA TYR A 625 10.89 -15.83 -1.94
C TYR A 625 11.46 -15.43 -3.30
N VAL A 626 10.58 -15.15 -4.25
CA VAL A 626 10.94 -14.58 -5.55
C VAL A 626 10.08 -13.36 -5.81
N PHE A 627 10.74 -12.20 -5.90
CA PHE A 627 10.09 -10.96 -6.31
C PHE A 627 10.06 -10.88 -7.83
N CYS A 628 8.86 -10.86 -8.38
CA CYS A 628 8.60 -10.95 -9.81
C CYS A 628 8.00 -9.65 -10.33
N ILE A 629 8.44 -9.24 -11.51
CA ILE A 629 7.98 -8.05 -12.21
C ILE A 629 7.75 -8.38 -13.67
N ASP A 630 6.67 -7.83 -14.24
CA ASP A 630 6.41 -7.99 -15.65
C ASP A 630 5.83 -6.74 -16.32
N THR A 631 5.90 -6.73 -17.65
CA THR A 631 5.23 -5.75 -18.53
C THR A 631 4.24 -6.43 -19.47
N LEU A 632 3.63 -7.54 -19.05
CA LEU A 632 2.72 -8.36 -19.85
C LEU A 632 1.49 -7.56 -20.28
N GLY A 633 1.29 -7.49 -21.60
CA GLY A 633 0.23 -6.70 -22.23
C GLY A 633 0.60 -5.25 -22.51
N GLN A 634 1.80 -4.80 -22.12
CA GLN A 634 2.32 -3.48 -22.43
C GLN A 634 3.30 -3.47 -23.61
N ASP A 635 3.75 -4.66 -24.05
CA ASP A 635 4.67 -4.85 -25.19
C ASP A 635 5.91 -3.93 -25.12
N ARG A 636 6.51 -3.84 -23.93
CA ARG A 636 7.72 -3.05 -23.69
C ARG A 636 8.73 -3.79 -22.84
N GLU A 637 9.99 -3.50 -23.06
CA GLU A 637 11.08 -4.00 -22.23
C GLU A 637 11.20 -3.19 -20.94
N ILE A 638 11.68 -3.83 -19.87
CA ILE A 638 12.05 -3.15 -18.62
C ILE A 638 13.45 -2.57 -18.82
N PRO A 639 13.65 -1.23 -18.74
CA PRO A 639 14.97 -0.62 -18.91
C PRO A 639 16.00 -1.09 -17.88
N GLU A 640 17.27 -1.18 -18.26
CA GLU A 640 18.37 -1.63 -17.37
C GLU A 640 18.50 -0.78 -16.10
N ASN A 641 18.35 0.54 -16.21
CA ASN A 641 18.39 1.43 -15.04
C ASN A 641 17.26 1.13 -14.04
N HIS A 642 16.08 0.73 -14.53
CA HIS A 642 14.98 0.34 -13.66
C HIS A 642 15.25 -1.02 -13.03
N ARG A 643 15.82 -1.98 -13.77
CA ARG A 643 16.19 -3.30 -13.24
C ARG A 643 17.16 -3.18 -12.07
N GLN A 644 18.20 -2.37 -12.23
CA GLN A 644 19.17 -2.13 -11.16
C GLN A 644 18.54 -1.43 -9.94
N GLU A 645 17.75 -0.37 -10.16
CA GLU A 645 17.08 0.34 -9.05
C GLU A 645 16.13 -0.58 -8.27
N ILE A 646 15.40 -1.46 -8.97
CA ILE A 646 14.52 -2.46 -8.35
C ILE A 646 15.34 -3.49 -7.57
N PHE A 647 16.44 -3.99 -8.15
CA PHE A 647 17.32 -4.92 -7.47
C PHE A 647 17.91 -4.33 -6.19
N ASP A 648 18.37 -3.07 -6.24
CA ASP A 648 18.87 -2.34 -5.08
C ASP A 648 17.77 -2.17 -4.00
N LEU A 649 16.52 -1.92 -4.40
CA LEU A 649 15.37 -1.85 -3.49
C LEU A 649 15.08 -3.21 -2.81
N VAL A 650 15.13 -4.31 -3.55
CA VAL A 650 14.94 -5.66 -3.00
C VAL A 650 16.06 -6.03 -2.03
N ASN A 651 17.32 -5.72 -2.37
CA ASN A 651 18.44 -5.95 -1.46
C ASN A 651 18.38 -5.10 -0.20
N LEU A 652 17.93 -3.84 -0.32
CA LEU A 652 17.69 -2.99 0.85
C LEU A 652 16.60 -3.59 1.73
N LEU A 653 15.51 -4.07 1.13
CA LEU A 653 14.41 -4.73 1.85
C LEU A 653 14.91 -5.97 2.62
N ILE A 654 15.65 -6.87 1.95
CA ILE A 654 16.24 -8.07 2.56
C ILE A 654 17.09 -7.68 3.78
N LYS A 655 18.02 -6.73 3.60
CA LYS A 655 18.92 -6.30 4.68
C LYS A 655 18.16 -5.69 5.87
N GLN A 656 17.16 -4.85 5.60
CA GLN A 656 16.36 -4.25 6.69
C GLN A 656 15.48 -5.29 7.38
N TRP A 657 14.97 -6.27 6.63
CA TRP A 657 14.17 -7.36 7.18
C TRP A 657 15.00 -8.21 8.15
N GLU A 658 16.19 -8.66 7.76
CA GLU A 658 17.08 -9.44 8.64
C GLU A 658 17.48 -8.66 9.89
N LEU A 659 17.84 -7.37 9.74
CA LEU A 659 18.18 -6.52 10.88
C LEU A 659 17.01 -6.37 11.86
N GLN A 660 15.80 -6.17 11.35
CA GLN A 660 14.60 -6.02 12.17
C GLN A 660 14.22 -7.32 12.87
N GLU A 661 14.37 -8.48 12.22
CA GLU A 661 14.15 -9.79 12.85
C GLU A 661 15.14 -10.03 13.99
N ILE A 662 16.43 -9.75 13.78
CA ILE A 662 17.47 -9.86 14.82
C ILE A 662 17.17 -8.93 16.00
N GLN A 663 16.78 -7.68 15.74
CA GLN A 663 16.41 -6.73 16.80
C GLN A 663 15.17 -7.20 17.58
N SER A 664 14.18 -7.74 16.89
CA SER A 664 12.95 -8.23 17.53
C SER A 664 13.24 -9.49 18.36
N MET A 665 14.01 -10.44 17.82
CA MET A 665 14.47 -11.62 18.56
C MET A 665 15.25 -11.23 19.82
N LYS A 666 16.16 -10.26 19.72
CA LYS A 666 16.92 -9.76 20.86
C LYS A 666 16.00 -9.18 21.93
N ALA A 667 15.01 -8.37 21.54
CA ALA A 667 14.03 -7.81 22.47
C ALA A 667 13.19 -8.92 23.16
N ASP A 668 12.78 -9.95 22.42
CA ASP A 668 12.02 -11.08 22.95
C ASP A 668 12.86 -11.87 23.98
N VAL A 669 14.13 -12.18 23.65
CA VAL A 669 15.05 -12.87 24.56
C VAL A 669 15.31 -12.04 25.82
N GLU A 670 15.53 -10.73 25.67
CA GLU A 670 15.74 -9.84 26.81
C GLU A 670 14.52 -9.76 27.73
N LEU A 671 13.31 -9.72 27.15
CA LEU A 671 12.05 -9.75 27.91
C LEU A 671 11.92 -11.07 28.68
N GLN A 672 12.26 -12.19 28.05
CA GLN A 672 12.20 -13.51 28.69
C GLN A 672 13.22 -13.65 29.82
N LEU A 673 14.44 -13.16 29.65
CA LEU A 673 15.46 -13.15 30.70
C LEU A 673 15.07 -12.24 31.85
N LEU A 674 14.47 -11.08 31.56
CA LEU A 674 13.94 -10.18 32.56
C LEU A 674 12.83 -10.87 33.37
N TYR A 675 11.91 -11.57 32.70
CA TYR A 675 10.88 -12.36 33.36
C TYR A 675 11.49 -13.42 34.29
N GLN A 676 12.46 -14.20 33.81
CA GLN A 676 13.15 -15.21 34.63
C GLN A 676 13.87 -14.59 35.84
N SER A 677 14.48 -13.42 35.69
CA SER A 677 15.14 -12.71 36.81
C SER A 677 14.16 -12.14 37.84
N ASN A 678 12.99 -11.66 37.39
CA ASN A 678 11.98 -11.05 38.25
C ASN A 678 11.24 -12.06 39.12
N LEU A 679 11.26 -13.36 38.76
CA LEU A 679 10.70 -14.40 39.61
C LEU A 679 11.41 -14.52 40.96
N GLY A 680 12.67 -14.07 41.07
CA GLY A 680 13.44 -13.96 42.34
C GLY A 680 13.84 -15.30 42.98
N ALA A 681 13.10 -16.37 42.72
CA ALA A 681 13.35 -17.74 43.15
C ALA A 681 13.35 -18.69 41.93
N PRO A 682 13.96 -19.88 42.04
CA PRO A 682 13.81 -20.93 41.03
C PRO A 682 12.32 -21.17 40.75
N PHE A 683 11.94 -21.24 39.47
CA PHE A 683 10.53 -21.37 39.07
C PHE A 683 9.83 -22.58 39.74
N LYS A 684 10.57 -23.65 40.04
CA LYS A 684 10.09 -24.84 40.76
C LYS A 684 9.58 -24.50 42.16
N GLU A 685 10.27 -23.66 42.92
CA GLU A 685 9.85 -23.28 44.27
C GLU A 685 8.56 -22.45 44.24
N VAL A 686 8.45 -21.52 43.28
CA VAL A 686 7.23 -20.74 43.06
C VAL A 686 6.06 -21.65 42.68
N LEU A 687 6.31 -22.62 41.79
CA LEU A 687 5.31 -23.61 41.35
C LEU A 687 4.84 -24.51 42.50
N GLU A 688 5.76 -24.99 43.33
CA GLU A 688 5.47 -25.79 44.53
C GLU A 688 4.65 -24.99 45.53
N ASN A 689 5.03 -23.75 45.83
CA ASN A 689 4.28 -22.87 46.72
C ASN A 689 2.83 -22.68 46.26
N TRP A 690 2.61 -22.44 44.96
CA TRP A 690 1.25 -22.32 44.43
C TRP A 690 0.47 -23.63 44.48
N THR A 691 1.14 -24.77 44.30
CA THR A 691 0.50 -26.09 44.43
C THR A 691 0.11 -26.36 45.87
N ILE A 692 0.94 -25.96 46.84
CA ILE A 692 0.63 -26.02 48.27
C ILE A 692 -0.56 -25.10 48.60
N GLU A 693 -0.59 -23.88 48.06
CA GLU A 693 -1.74 -22.97 48.23
C GLU A 693 -3.04 -23.56 47.68
N GLU A 694 -2.98 -24.25 46.54
CA GLU A 694 -4.14 -24.94 45.95
C GLU A 694 -4.64 -26.07 46.87
N GLU A 695 -3.75 -26.91 47.38
CA GLU A 695 -4.12 -28.01 48.29
C GLU A 695 -4.64 -27.48 49.64
N GLN A 696 -4.03 -26.43 50.21
CA GLN A 696 -4.54 -25.76 51.41
C GLN A 696 -5.96 -25.17 51.19
N TYR A 697 -6.23 -24.66 49.98
CA TYR A 697 -7.55 -24.17 49.64
C TYR A 697 -8.59 -25.31 49.61
N ILE A 698 -8.23 -26.48 49.07
CA ILE A 698 -9.08 -27.68 49.10
C ILE A 698 -9.32 -28.15 50.54
N ASP A 699 -8.26 -28.23 51.35
CA ASP A 699 -8.33 -28.66 52.75
C ASP A 699 -9.26 -27.75 53.57
N SER A 700 -9.22 -26.44 53.32
CA SER A 700 -10.13 -25.48 53.97
C SER A 700 -11.60 -25.68 53.61
N HIS A 701 -11.88 -26.38 52.50
CA HIS A 701 -13.24 -26.73 52.03
C HIS A 701 -13.59 -28.20 52.26
N SER A 702 -12.76 -28.95 53.00
CA SER A 702 -12.94 -30.38 53.26
C SER A 702 -14.26 -30.74 53.95
N GLU A 703 -14.87 -29.82 54.72
CA GLU A 703 -16.19 -30.01 55.33
C GLU A 703 -17.29 -30.20 54.26
N LYS A 704 -17.29 -29.39 53.19
CA LYS A 704 -18.23 -29.53 52.07
C LYS A 704 -18.02 -30.84 51.32
N LEU A 705 -16.77 -31.29 51.23
CA LEU A 705 -16.41 -32.56 50.59
C LEU A 705 -16.78 -33.78 51.44
N ALA A 706 -16.93 -33.64 52.76
CA ALA A 706 -17.21 -34.75 53.66
C ALA A 706 -18.56 -35.42 53.38
N GLU A 707 -19.56 -34.65 52.93
CA GLU A 707 -20.90 -35.14 52.57
C GLU A 707 -20.90 -36.00 51.29
N LEU A 708 -19.90 -35.82 50.42
CA LEU A 708 -19.81 -36.52 49.12
C LEU A 708 -18.95 -37.78 49.17
N LYS A 709 -18.45 -38.18 50.35
CA LYS A 709 -17.56 -39.34 50.52
C LYS A 709 -18.19 -40.66 50.07
N GLU A 710 -19.52 -40.75 50.01
CA GLU A 710 -20.24 -41.94 49.54
C GLU A 710 -20.18 -42.09 48.00
N ASN A 711 -19.90 -41.01 47.27
CA ASN A 711 -19.79 -41.02 45.80
C ASN A 711 -18.42 -40.48 45.36
N GLU A 712 -17.47 -41.39 45.17
CA GLU A 712 -16.08 -41.09 44.79
C GLU A 712 -15.98 -40.22 43.53
N LYS A 713 -16.87 -40.44 42.54
CA LYS A 713 -16.89 -39.67 41.29
C LYS A 713 -17.30 -38.20 41.53
N LEU A 714 -18.33 -37.98 42.34
CA LEU A 714 -18.76 -36.63 42.73
C LEU A 714 -17.73 -35.93 43.63
N LEU A 715 -17.10 -36.68 44.54
CA LEU A 715 -16.04 -36.16 45.40
C LEU A 715 -14.84 -35.67 44.57
N ALA A 716 -14.38 -36.48 43.59
CA ALA A 716 -13.31 -36.09 42.68
C ALA A 716 -13.68 -34.86 41.84
N TYR A 717 -14.92 -34.84 41.32
CA TYR A 717 -15.44 -33.71 40.55
C TYR A 717 -15.47 -32.41 41.35
N GLU A 718 -16.00 -32.40 42.58
CA GLU A 718 -16.06 -31.19 43.40
C GLU A 718 -14.68 -30.76 43.92
N THR A 719 -13.77 -31.72 44.21
CA THR A 719 -12.37 -31.40 44.55
C THR A 719 -11.69 -30.65 43.40
N ASP A 720 -11.88 -31.10 42.17
CA ASP A 720 -11.34 -30.43 41.00
C ASP A 720 -12.03 -29.10 40.69
N CYS A 721 -13.33 -28.96 41.00
CA CYS A 721 -14.02 -27.67 40.94
C CYS A 721 -13.34 -26.64 41.85
N LEU A 722 -13.01 -27.02 43.09
CA LEU A 722 -12.30 -26.14 44.04
C LEU A 722 -10.90 -25.75 43.52
N ARG A 723 -10.16 -26.69 42.92
CA ARG A 723 -8.88 -26.39 42.25
C ARG A 723 -9.07 -25.38 41.12
N LEU A 724 -10.08 -25.57 40.28
CA LEU A 724 -10.38 -24.67 39.17
C LEU A 724 -10.78 -23.27 39.67
N GLU A 725 -11.57 -23.18 40.75
CA GLU A 725 -11.96 -21.92 41.38
C GLU A 725 -10.75 -21.15 41.89
N ARG A 726 -9.80 -21.83 42.55
CA ARG A 726 -8.56 -21.21 43.01
C ARG A 726 -7.70 -20.71 41.85
N LEU A 727 -7.57 -21.49 40.78
CA LEU A 727 -6.88 -21.05 39.56
C LEU A 727 -7.56 -19.84 38.91
N ARG A 728 -8.90 -19.84 38.87
CA ARG A 728 -9.70 -18.73 38.36
C ARG A 728 -9.46 -17.45 39.15
N GLU A 729 -9.40 -17.52 40.48
CA GLU A 729 -9.10 -16.37 41.34
C GLU A 729 -7.72 -15.78 41.00
N LYS A 730 -6.68 -16.63 40.90
CA LYS A 730 -5.31 -16.19 40.55
C LYS A 730 -5.21 -15.63 39.13
N LEU A 731 -5.81 -16.29 38.14
CA LEU A 731 -5.82 -15.81 36.75
C LEU A 731 -6.72 -14.57 36.54
N SER A 732 -7.51 -14.19 37.54
CA SER A 732 -8.26 -12.92 37.54
C SER A 732 -7.46 -11.78 38.16
N ASP A 733 -6.37 -12.06 38.86
CA ASP A 733 -5.48 -11.03 39.42
C ASP A 733 -4.63 -10.39 38.32
N LYS A 734 -4.76 -9.07 38.20
CA LYS A 734 -4.08 -8.26 37.19
C LYS A 734 -2.57 -8.32 37.29
N GLU A 735 -2.02 -8.27 38.50
CA GLU A 735 -0.57 -8.31 38.70
C GLU A 735 -0.02 -9.68 38.31
N PHE A 736 -0.80 -10.72 38.60
CA PHE A 736 -0.48 -12.10 38.27
C PHE A 736 -0.45 -12.36 36.75
N ILE A 737 -1.41 -11.82 35.99
CA ILE A 737 -1.47 -12.05 34.53
C ILE A 737 -0.53 -11.14 33.73
N GLN A 738 0.07 -10.12 34.34
CA GLN A 738 0.91 -9.16 33.63
C GLN A 738 2.06 -9.81 32.81
N PRO A 739 2.77 -10.85 33.28
CA PRO A 739 3.77 -11.54 32.47
C PRO A 739 3.18 -12.23 31.23
N LEU A 740 1.95 -12.73 31.30
CA LEU A 740 1.25 -13.31 30.16
C LEU A 740 0.86 -12.21 29.15
N LEU A 741 0.37 -11.07 29.64
CA LEU A 741 0.05 -9.92 28.78
C LEU A 741 1.30 -9.36 28.09
N ASN A 742 2.46 -9.39 28.75
CA ASN A 742 3.72 -8.95 28.16
C ASN A 742 4.13 -9.78 26.93
N LEU A 743 3.66 -11.02 26.79
CA LEU A 743 3.90 -11.84 25.60
C LEU A 743 3.33 -11.18 24.34
N SER A 744 2.32 -10.30 24.44
CA SER A 744 1.78 -9.56 23.29
C SER A 744 2.83 -8.68 22.60
N ASN A 745 3.91 -8.34 23.31
CA ASN A 745 5.02 -7.56 22.76
C ASN A 745 6.05 -8.43 22.06
N CYS A 746 6.01 -9.75 22.28
CA CYS A 746 6.93 -10.69 21.67
C CYS A 746 6.54 -11.02 20.22
N ARG A 747 7.56 -11.22 19.39
CA ARG A 747 7.41 -11.77 18.03
C ARG A 747 7.22 -13.27 18.04
N ILE A 748 7.87 -13.95 18.98
CA ILE A 748 7.80 -15.39 19.14
C ILE A 748 7.15 -15.70 20.49
N ILE A 749 6.03 -16.40 20.43
CA ILE A 749 5.38 -16.95 21.61
C ILE A 749 5.37 -18.47 21.44
N LYS A 750 6.12 -19.15 22.31
CA LYS A 750 6.07 -20.61 22.39
C LYS A 750 4.71 -21.04 22.92
N PHE A 751 4.25 -22.23 22.51
CA PHE A 751 2.98 -22.81 22.98
C PHE A 751 1.77 -21.89 22.76
N ASN A 752 1.76 -21.14 21.65
CA ASN A 752 0.64 -20.26 21.29
C ASN A 752 -0.70 -21.03 21.15
N THR A 753 -0.63 -22.35 20.97
CA THR A 753 -1.74 -23.30 20.98
C THR A 753 -2.55 -23.27 22.27
N ILE A 754 -1.95 -22.90 23.42
CA ILE A 754 -2.66 -22.77 24.70
C ILE A 754 -3.62 -21.58 24.65
N ILE A 755 -3.13 -20.43 24.16
CA ILE A 755 -3.95 -19.23 23.98
C ILE A 755 -5.05 -19.50 22.95
N GLN A 756 -4.69 -20.15 21.83
CA GLN A 756 -5.65 -20.53 20.80
C GLN A 756 -6.73 -21.50 21.33
N ALA A 757 -6.35 -22.47 22.16
CA ALA A 757 -7.26 -23.41 22.81
C ALA A 757 -8.23 -22.67 23.75
N GLY A 758 -7.75 -21.70 24.51
CA GLY A 758 -8.60 -20.83 25.33
C GLY A 758 -9.59 -20.00 24.49
N LEU A 759 -9.14 -19.46 23.36
CA LEU A 759 -10.00 -18.73 22.40
C LEU A 759 -11.08 -19.64 21.80
N TYR A 760 -10.74 -20.88 21.45
CA TYR A 760 -11.72 -21.84 20.97
C TYR A 760 -12.71 -22.24 22.05
N LEU A 761 -12.26 -22.40 23.30
CA LEU A 761 -13.13 -22.74 24.42
C LEU A 761 -14.23 -21.68 24.65
N ILE A 762 -13.93 -20.39 24.44
CA ILE A 762 -14.92 -19.30 24.57
C ILE A 762 -15.74 -19.04 23.30
N GLY A 763 -15.61 -19.87 22.26
CA GLY A 763 -16.42 -19.73 21.04
C GLY A 763 -15.88 -18.72 20.02
N ALA A 764 -14.60 -18.34 20.08
CA ALA A 764 -14.05 -17.36 19.11
C ALA A 764 -14.06 -17.92 17.68
N ASN A 765 -14.38 -17.05 16.71
CA ASN A 765 -14.38 -17.43 15.29
C ASN A 765 -12.97 -17.68 14.79
N LYS A 766 -12.79 -18.80 14.07
CA LYS A 766 -11.50 -19.20 13.49
C LYS A 766 -10.89 -18.13 12.58
N SER A 767 -11.70 -17.42 11.80
CA SER A 767 -11.26 -16.35 10.88
C SER A 767 -10.65 -15.14 11.60
N ASP A 768 -11.09 -14.90 12.83
CA ASP A 768 -10.73 -13.70 13.58
C ASP A 768 -9.42 -13.92 14.35
N ILE A 769 -9.16 -15.19 14.74
CA ILE A 769 -8.00 -15.55 15.56
C ILE A 769 -6.84 -16.15 14.75
N ASN A 770 -7.10 -16.81 13.62
CA ASN A 770 -6.04 -17.48 12.85
C ASN A 770 -5.56 -16.66 11.66
N LEU A 771 -4.38 -17.03 11.15
CA LEU A 771 -3.94 -16.57 9.84
C LEU A 771 -4.91 -17.07 8.75
N PRO A 772 -5.20 -16.27 7.70
CA PRO A 772 -6.07 -16.69 6.61
C PRO A 772 -5.59 -18.01 5.99
N ASP A 773 -6.53 -18.93 5.74
CA ASP A 773 -6.27 -20.26 5.18
C ASP A 773 -5.29 -21.13 6.01
N ASN A 774 -5.17 -20.85 7.31
CA ASN A 774 -4.24 -21.52 8.21
C ASN A 774 -4.90 -21.79 9.59
N ASN A 775 -4.34 -22.73 10.34
CA ASN A 775 -4.65 -23.01 11.74
C ASN A 775 -3.71 -22.35 12.74
N ARG A 776 -2.70 -21.62 12.30
CA ARG A 776 -1.77 -20.91 13.18
C ARG A 776 -2.43 -19.64 13.74
N LEU A 777 -2.24 -19.41 15.03
CA LEU A 777 -2.74 -18.22 15.72
C LEU A 777 -2.11 -16.96 15.09
N ASN A 778 -2.96 -15.99 14.73
CA ASN A 778 -2.51 -14.69 14.27
C ASN A 778 -2.26 -13.76 15.47
N ILE A 779 -1.09 -13.95 16.07
CA ILE A 779 -0.70 -13.21 17.27
C ILE A 779 -0.64 -11.69 17.07
N ARG A 780 -0.45 -11.25 15.83
CA ARG A 780 -0.35 -9.82 15.48
C ARG A 780 -1.71 -9.12 15.53
N LYS A 781 -2.78 -9.84 15.17
CA LYS A 781 -4.16 -9.33 15.25
C LYS A 781 -4.75 -9.54 16.63
N LEU A 782 -4.26 -10.51 17.38
CA LEU A 782 -4.74 -10.80 18.72
C LEU A 782 -4.25 -9.73 19.70
N VAL A 783 -5.19 -8.96 20.25
CA VAL A 783 -4.91 -8.11 21.39
C VAL A 783 -5.06 -8.97 22.64
N LEU A 784 -3.94 -9.43 23.19
CA LEU A 784 -3.91 -10.09 24.49
C LEU A 784 -4.11 -9.03 25.58
N ASP A 785 -5.35 -8.87 26.03
CA ASP A 785 -5.72 -7.97 27.12
C ASP A 785 -6.33 -8.72 28.32
N GLU A 786 -6.51 -7.99 29.41
CA GLU A 786 -7.10 -8.49 30.66
C GLU A 786 -8.52 -9.04 30.43
N ASN A 787 -9.31 -8.38 29.58
CA ASN A 787 -10.69 -8.81 29.29
C ASN A 787 -10.73 -10.15 28.57
N LEU A 788 -9.79 -10.41 27.66
CA LEU A 788 -9.71 -11.66 26.94
C LEU A 788 -9.39 -12.81 27.89
N ILE A 789 -8.41 -12.64 28.78
CA ILE A 789 -8.06 -13.65 29.77
C ILE A 789 -9.22 -13.88 30.74
N GLN A 790 -9.87 -12.80 31.21
CA GLN A 790 -11.08 -12.90 32.05
C GLN A 790 -12.22 -13.64 31.35
N SER A 791 -12.39 -13.45 30.03
CA SER A 791 -13.41 -14.16 29.25
C SER A 791 -13.12 -15.66 29.19
N ILE A 792 -11.85 -16.06 29.02
CA ILE A 792 -11.41 -17.46 29.06
C ILE A 792 -11.67 -18.05 30.45
N VAL A 793 -11.25 -17.33 31.49
CA VAL A 793 -11.37 -17.76 32.89
C VAL A 793 -12.83 -17.83 33.37
N ALA A 794 -13.70 -16.98 32.84
CA ALA A 794 -15.13 -16.96 33.11
C ALA A 794 -15.92 -18.09 32.44
N TYR A 795 -15.27 -18.95 31.63
CA TYR A 795 -15.93 -20.10 31.03
C TYR A 795 -16.57 -20.99 32.11
N ASN A 796 -17.88 -21.22 31.98
CA ASN A 796 -18.61 -22.07 32.91
C ASN A 796 -18.62 -23.52 32.40
N HIS A 797 -18.01 -24.45 33.12
CA HIS A 797 -18.01 -25.87 32.75
C HIS A 797 -19.31 -26.61 33.15
N LYS A 798 -20.12 -26.05 34.06
CA LYS A 798 -21.32 -26.71 34.61
C LYS A 798 -22.56 -26.45 33.73
N GLY A 799 -23.41 -27.47 33.64
CA GLY A 799 -24.77 -27.37 33.08
C GLY A 799 -24.84 -27.36 31.55
N PRO A 800 -26.05 -27.46 30.98
CA PRO A 800 -26.22 -27.57 29.52
C PRO A 800 -25.76 -26.31 28.78
N LYS A 801 -25.24 -26.49 27.56
CA LYS A 801 -24.86 -25.41 26.64
C LYS A 801 -25.88 -25.34 25.51
N PRO A 802 -26.85 -24.40 25.56
CA PRO A 802 -27.97 -24.40 24.62
C PRO A 802 -27.60 -23.86 23.23
N GLU A 803 -26.46 -23.18 23.10
CA GLU A 803 -26.03 -22.60 21.83
C GLU A 803 -25.16 -23.60 21.06
N PRO A 804 -25.52 -23.92 19.80
CA PRO A 804 -24.73 -24.82 18.97
C PRO A 804 -23.35 -24.21 18.77
N GLN A 805 -22.32 -24.92 19.24
CA GLN A 805 -20.94 -24.50 19.12
C GLN A 805 -20.37 -24.89 17.77
N TYR A 806 -19.41 -24.11 17.28
CA TYR A 806 -18.63 -24.52 16.11
C TYR A 806 -17.79 -25.76 16.44
N LYS A 807 -17.57 -26.63 15.45
CA LYS A 807 -16.82 -27.89 15.63
C LYS A 807 -15.40 -27.73 16.20
N TRP A 808 -14.78 -26.56 16.02
CA TRP A 808 -13.45 -26.28 16.59
C TRP A 808 -13.49 -25.88 18.06
N CYS A 809 -14.65 -25.48 18.57
CA CYS A 809 -14.90 -25.12 19.96
C CYS A 809 -15.24 -26.33 20.83
N TYR A 810 -15.38 -27.53 20.23
CA TYR A 810 -15.71 -28.74 20.98
C TYR A 810 -14.66 -29.05 22.03
N VAL A 811 -15.14 -29.36 23.23
CA VAL A 811 -14.32 -29.61 24.43
C VAL A 811 -13.33 -30.75 24.17
N ASP A 812 -13.75 -31.80 23.47
CA ASP A 812 -12.87 -32.92 23.08
C ASP A 812 -11.67 -32.47 22.25
N ARG A 813 -11.89 -31.53 21.32
CA ARG A 813 -10.84 -31.03 20.44
C ARG A 813 -9.90 -30.11 21.19
N VAL A 814 -10.44 -29.24 22.04
CA VAL A 814 -9.65 -28.36 22.90
C VAL A 814 -8.79 -29.22 23.85
N GLN A 815 -9.38 -30.23 24.49
CA GLN A 815 -8.68 -31.18 25.35
C GLN A 815 -7.54 -31.90 24.62
N LYS A 816 -7.82 -32.52 23.47
CA LYS A 816 -6.79 -33.22 22.67
C LYS A 816 -5.62 -32.30 22.29
N ARG A 817 -5.86 -31.00 22.11
CA ARG A 817 -4.79 -30.02 21.83
C ARG A 817 -3.96 -29.72 23.07
N VAL A 818 -4.61 -29.49 24.22
CA VAL A 818 -3.89 -29.15 25.46
C VAL A 818 -3.21 -30.34 26.14
N GLU A 819 -3.68 -31.57 25.90
CA GLU A 819 -3.07 -32.79 26.44
C GLU A 819 -1.76 -33.18 25.76
N LYS A 820 -1.55 -32.75 24.51
CA LYS A 820 -0.29 -32.96 23.78
C LYS A 820 0.87 -32.12 24.33
N ILE A 821 0.56 -31.09 25.13
CA ILE A 821 1.53 -30.12 25.62
C ILE A 821 1.97 -30.54 27.03
N GLU A 822 3.27 -30.70 27.22
CA GLU A 822 3.85 -31.06 28.51
C GLU A 822 3.87 -29.85 29.46
N GLN A 823 3.22 -30.00 30.62
CA GLN A 823 3.06 -28.94 31.61
C GLN A 823 4.40 -28.37 32.08
N GLU A 824 5.40 -29.22 32.33
CA GLU A 824 6.73 -28.80 32.83
C GLU A 824 7.46 -27.88 31.85
N GLN A 825 7.34 -28.14 30.54
CA GLN A 825 7.97 -27.32 29.50
C GLN A 825 7.35 -25.92 29.44
N VAL A 826 6.03 -25.84 29.61
CA VAL A 826 5.30 -24.57 29.62
C VAL A 826 5.61 -23.79 30.89
N ASP A 827 5.63 -24.44 32.05
CA ASP A 827 5.99 -23.80 33.32
C ASP A 827 7.41 -23.23 33.31
N ALA A 828 8.37 -23.94 32.68
CA ALA A 828 9.74 -23.46 32.50
C ALA A 828 9.83 -22.25 31.56
N TYR A 829 8.95 -22.15 30.57
CA TYR A 829 8.86 -21.00 29.67
C TYR A 829 8.14 -19.81 30.33
N ASN A 830 6.91 -20.01 30.78
CA ASN A 830 6.10 -18.98 31.42
C ASN A 830 5.11 -19.63 32.40
N LEU A 831 5.33 -19.44 33.71
CA LEU A 831 4.51 -20.02 34.77
C LEU A 831 3.03 -19.66 34.64
N ILE A 832 2.71 -18.45 34.19
CA ILE A 832 1.32 -18.00 34.07
C ILE A 832 0.64 -18.70 32.89
N LEU A 833 1.34 -18.85 31.77
CA LEU A 833 0.88 -19.66 30.63
C LEU A 833 0.69 -21.13 31.02
N GLY A 834 1.57 -21.66 31.88
CA GLY A 834 1.44 -23.01 32.45
C GLY A 834 0.22 -23.15 33.36
N ARG A 835 -0.11 -22.13 34.16
CA ARG A 835 -1.36 -22.12 34.94
C ARG A 835 -2.59 -21.99 34.05
N LEU A 836 -2.51 -21.26 32.94
CA LEU A 836 -3.57 -21.24 31.93
C LEU A 836 -3.75 -22.62 31.28
N LEU A 837 -2.66 -23.33 30.96
CA LEU A 837 -2.73 -24.71 30.46
C LEU A 837 -3.44 -25.63 31.46
N LYS A 838 -3.01 -25.62 32.72
CA LYS A 838 -3.65 -26.39 33.81
C LYS A 838 -5.14 -26.05 33.95
N PHE A 839 -5.49 -24.76 33.87
CA PHE A 839 -6.88 -24.29 33.87
C PHE A 839 -7.69 -24.89 32.71
N LEU A 840 -7.16 -24.87 31.48
CA LEU A 840 -7.85 -25.42 30.30
C LEU A 840 -8.01 -26.95 30.41
N GLN A 841 -6.97 -27.66 30.84
CA GLN A 841 -7.01 -29.11 31.06
C GLN A 841 -8.08 -29.49 32.10
N LEU A 842 -8.09 -28.82 33.25
CA LEU A 842 -9.09 -29.03 34.31
C LEU A 842 -10.50 -28.66 33.83
N THR A 843 -10.65 -27.54 33.12
CA THR A 843 -11.95 -27.10 32.61
C THR A 843 -12.54 -28.11 31.63
N CYS A 844 -11.74 -28.63 30.70
CA CYS A 844 -12.20 -29.64 29.76
C CYS A 844 -12.57 -30.96 30.45
N ARG A 845 -11.72 -31.40 31.40
CA ARG A 845 -11.98 -32.61 32.20
C ARG A 845 -13.27 -32.48 33.02
N LEU A 846 -13.42 -31.39 33.76
CA LEU A 846 -14.62 -31.11 34.54
C LEU A 846 -15.86 -31.01 33.67
N ARG A 847 -15.77 -30.38 32.50
CA ARG A 847 -16.89 -30.29 31.56
C ARG A 847 -17.38 -31.67 31.10
N LYS A 848 -16.46 -32.61 30.82
CA LYS A 848 -16.83 -33.99 30.48
C LYS A 848 -17.44 -34.74 31.66
N LEU A 849 -16.84 -34.63 32.84
CA LEU A 849 -17.37 -35.24 34.06
C LEU A 849 -18.77 -34.72 34.38
N ASP A 850 -19.02 -33.42 34.22
CA ASP A 850 -20.35 -32.80 34.37
C ASP A 850 -21.38 -33.44 33.42
N ILE A 851 -21.05 -33.57 32.14
CA ILE A 851 -21.90 -34.23 31.14
C ILE A 851 -22.18 -35.68 31.52
N GLU A 852 -21.16 -36.43 31.92
CA GLU A 852 -21.31 -37.82 32.35
C GLU A 852 -22.21 -37.95 33.59
N ILE A 853 -21.98 -37.13 34.62
CA ILE A 853 -22.76 -37.13 35.86
C ILE A 853 -24.23 -36.77 35.54
N ARG A 854 -24.48 -35.77 34.70
CA ARG A 854 -25.85 -35.39 34.29
C ARG A 854 -26.53 -36.52 33.51
N ARG A 855 -25.84 -37.16 32.57
CA ARG A 855 -26.37 -38.31 31.82
C ARG A 855 -26.64 -39.51 32.71
N GLU A 856 -25.77 -39.80 33.66
CA GLU A 856 -25.96 -40.85 34.66
C GLU A 856 -27.17 -40.56 35.56
N ASN A 857 -27.33 -39.32 36.01
CA ASN A 857 -28.49 -38.88 36.77
C ASN A 857 -29.80 -39.00 35.97
N ILE A 858 -29.79 -38.62 34.69
CA ILE A 858 -30.94 -38.79 33.79
C ILE A 858 -31.25 -40.28 33.59
N ALA A 859 -30.22 -41.12 33.39
CA ALA A 859 -30.38 -42.56 33.24
C ALA A 859 -30.92 -43.23 34.51
N ASN A 860 -30.45 -42.81 35.69
CA ASN A 860 -30.93 -43.30 36.98
C ASN A 860 -32.39 -42.88 37.23
N LYS A 861 -32.77 -41.64 36.89
CA LYS A 861 -34.17 -41.19 36.92
C LYS A 861 -35.04 -42.01 35.95
N ARG A 862 -34.56 -42.33 34.75
CA ARG A 862 -35.28 -43.19 33.80
C ARG A 862 -35.49 -44.60 34.35
N LYS A 863 -34.46 -45.19 34.95
CA LYS A 863 -34.57 -46.50 35.62
C LYS A 863 -35.56 -46.47 36.78
N GLN A 864 -35.57 -45.42 37.59
CA GLN A 864 -36.56 -45.24 38.67
C GLN A 864 -37.98 -45.12 38.11
N ILE A 865 -38.17 -44.33 37.04
CA ILE A 865 -39.47 -44.21 36.36
C ILE A 865 -39.91 -45.55 35.77
N GLU A 866 -39.00 -46.33 35.21
CA GLU A 866 -39.28 -47.67 34.67
C GLU A 866 -39.66 -48.66 35.79
N GLN A 867 -38.95 -48.65 36.92
CA GLN A 867 -39.31 -49.42 38.11
C GLN A 867 -40.69 -49.05 38.64
N LEU A 868 -40.99 -47.75 38.74
CA LEU A 868 -42.33 -47.28 39.17
C LEU A 868 -43.42 -47.68 38.16
N LYS A 869 -43.13 -47.71 36.85
CA LYS A 869 -44.05 -48.21 35.82
C LYS A 869 -44.28 -49.71 35.96
N GLU A 870 -43.23 -50.50 36.21
CA GLU A 870 -43.35 -51.93 36.47
C GLU A 870 -44.13 -52.22 37.76
N GLU A 871 -43.91 -51.45 38.82
CA GLU A 871 -44.67 -51.54 40.08
C GLU A 871 -46.13 -51.15 39.89
N ALA A 872 -46.41 -50.05 39.16
CA ALA A 872 -47.76 -49.66 38.79
C ALA A 872 -48.47 -50.76 37.97
N GLN A 873 -47.76 -51.35 37.00
CA GLN A 873 -48.30 -52.44 36.19
C GLN A 873 -48.59 -53.69 37.04
N LYS A 874 -47.68 -54.07 37.94
CA LYS A 874 -47.91 -55.18 38.88
C LYS A 874 -49.10 -54.93 39.79
N LEU A 875 -49.30 -53.70 40.26
CA LEU A 875 -50.48 -53.33 41.06
C LEU A 875 -51.78 -53.42 40.25
N LEU A 876 -51.77 -53.01 38.98
CA LEU A 876 -52.92 -53.19 38.10
C LEU A 876 -53.24 -54.68 37.86
N GLU A 877 -52.21 -55.50 37.61
CA GLU A 877 -52.37 -56.95 37.48
C GLU A 877 -52.90 -57.59 38.78
N GLN A 878 -52.40 -57.15 39.94
CA GLN A 878 -52.90 -57.57 41.26
C GLN A 878 -54.35 -57.14 41.48
N LYS A 879 -54.72 -55.91 41.10
CA LYS A 879 -56.10 -55.40 41.18
C LYS A 879 -57.05 -56.26 40.35
N GLU A 880 -56.69 -56.56 39.10
CA GLU A 880 -57.50 -57.40 38.22
C GLU A 880 -57.68 -58.83 38.77
N LEU A 881 -56.60 -59.39 39.35
CA LEU A 881 -56.62 -60.72 39.92
C LEU A 881 -57.47 -60.76 41.20
N ALA A 882 -57.29 -59.79 42.11
CA ALA A 882 -58.08 -59.65 43.34
C ALA A 882 -59.57 -59.40 43.04
N LEU A 883 -59.88 -58.58 42.02
CA LEU A 883 -61.26 -58.34 41.58
C LEU A 883 -61.91 -59.64 41.06
N ARG A 884 -61.15 -60.45 40.32
CA ARG A 884 -61.61 -61.75 39.82
C ARG A 884 -61.89 -62.72 40.96
N GLU A 885 -60.95 -62.85 41.89
CA GLU A 885 -61.10 -63.69 43.08
C GLU A 885 -62.28 -63.25 43.95
N HIS A 886 -62.49 -61.93 44.14
CA HIS A 886 -63.62 -61.39 44.88
C HIS A 886 -64.96 -61.69 44.18
N LYS A 887 -65.03 -61.54 42.85
CA LYS A 887 -66.22 -61.90 42.05
C LYS A 887 -66.54 -63.40 42.12
N GLU A 888 -65.53 -64.26 42.18
CA GLU A 888 -65.73 -65.71 42.33
C GLU A 888 -66.25 -66.12 43.72
N GLN A 889 -66.04 -65.29 44.75
CA GLN A 889 -66.49 -65.55 46.12
C GLN A 889 -67.92 -65.06 46.41
N LEU A 890 -68.50 -64.22 45.56
CA LEU A 890 -69.85 -63.68 45.71
C LEU A 890 -70.92 -64.69 45.24
N THR A 891 -72.05 -64.77 45.94
CA THR A 891 -73.18 -65.60 45.49
C THR A 891 -73.92 -64.92 44.32
N PRO A 892 -74.72 -65.64 43.50
CA PRO A 892 -75.38 -65.06 42.34
C PRO A 892 -76.29 -63.85 42.65
N GLU A 893 -76.88 -63.79 43.85
CA GLU A 893 -77.70 -62.66 44.32
C GLU A 893 -76.82 -61.45 44.67
N ASP A 894 -75.69 -61.67 45.36
CA ASP A 894 -74.75 -60.59 45.72
C ASP A 894 -74.00 -60.02 44.50
N LEU A 895 -73.87 -60.81 43.43
CA LEU A 895 -73.22 -60.41 42.18
C LEU A 895 -74.03 -59.37 41.41
N GLU A 896 -75.36 -59.36 41.56
CA GLU A 896 -76.26 -58.35 40.99
C GLU A 896 -76.20 -57.02 41.77
N GLU A 897 -75.87 -57.06 43.07
CA GLU A 897 -75.70 -55.89 43.94
C GLU A 897 -74.25 -55.38 44.03
N PHE A 898 -73.26 -56.11 43.48
CA PHE A 898 -71.85 -55.75 43.57
C PHE A 898 -71.53 -54.44 42.83
N ASN A 899 -71.14 -53.43 43.60
CA ASN A 899 -70.68 -52.16 43.06
C ASN A 899 -69.17 -52.18 42.80
N GLN A 900 -68.78 -52.45 41.56
CA GLN A 900 -67.37 -52.47 41.17
C GLN A 900 -66.67 -51.13 41.41
N GLU A 901 -67.36 -49.99 41.26
CA GLU A 901 -66.75 -48.67 41.47
C GLU A 901 -66.38 -48.46 42.95
N GLU A 902 -67.20 -48.93 43.88
CA GLU A 902 -66.94 -48.84 45.32
C GLU A 902 -65.81 -49.80 45.76
N TRP A 903 -65.76 -51.00 45.16
CA TRP A 903 -64.65 -51.93 45.37
C TRP A 903 -63.34 -51.38 44.81
N ASP A 904 -63.35 -50.86 43.58
CA ASP A 904 -62.18 -50.26 42.94
C ASP A 904 -61.67 -49.07 43.77
N ALA A 905 -62.57 -48.23 44.31
CA ALA A 905 -62.21 -47.12 45.19
C ALA A 905 -61.59 -47.58 46.53
N ASN A 906 -62.10 -48.66 47.14
CA ASN A 906 -61.51 -49.24 48.34
C ASN A 906 -60.15 -49.86 48.06
N PHE A 907 -60.00 -50.60 46.96
CA PHE A 907 -58.74 -51.20 46.56
C PHE A 907 -57.68 -50.13 46.29
N ASP A 908 -58.04 -49.07 45.55
CA ASP A 908 -57.14 -47.94 45.24
C ASP A 908 -56.77 -47.14 46.50
N SER A 909 -57.64 -47.11 47.52
CA SER A 909 -57.33 -46.50 48.83
C SER A 909 -56.35 -47.33 49.66
N GLU A 910 -56.40 -48.67 49.56
CA GLU A 910 -55.48 -49.58 50.25
C GLU A 910 -54.14 -49.72 49.51
N HIS A 911 -54.16 -49.59 48.19
CA HIS A 911 -53.01 -49.77 47.29
C HIS A 911 -52.88 -48.56 46.36
N PRO A 912 -52.48 -47.39 46.88
CA PRO A 912 -52.38 -46.18 46.09
C PRO A 912 -51.40 -46.38 44.92
N MET A 913 -51.87 -46.07 43.71
CA MET A 913 -51.04 -46.20 42.50
C MET A 913 -49.83 -45.27 42.62
N PRO A 914 -48.60 -45.77 42.39
CA PRO A 914 -47.41 -44.93 42.50
C PRO A 914 -47.49 -43.80 41.48
N GLU A 915 -47.22 -42.57 41.92
CA GLU A 915 -47.15 -41.41 41.04
C GLU A 915 -45.94 -41.56 40.12
N ILE A 916 -46.17 -41.76 38.82
CA ILE A 916 -45.11 -41.88 37.82
C ILE A 916 -44.65 -40.46 37.42
N PRO A 917 -43.40 -40.07 37.71
CA PRO A 917 -42.87 -38.79 37.27
C PRO A 917 -42.81 -38.70 35.74
N GLU A 918 -42.87 -37.48 35.20
CA GLU A 918 -42.61 -37.24 33.78
C GLU A 918 -41.19 -37.70 33.40
N ASN A 919 -41.04 -38.25 32.18
CA ASN A 919 -39.73 -38.66 31.68
C ASN A 919 -38.78 -37.45 31.66
N PRO A 920 -37.55 -37.58 32.19
CA PRO A 920 -36.59 -36.49 32.14
C PRO A 920 -36.24 -36.17 30.68
N VAL A 921 -36.29 -34.87 30.36
CA VAL A 921 -35.89 -34.31 29.06
C VAL A 921 -34.39 -34.56 28.87
N ASP A 922 -34.00 -35.05 27.68
CA ASP A 922 -32.57 -35.16 27.35
C ASP A 922 -31.97 -33.76 27.25
N GLU A 923 -30.93 -33.53 28.05
CA GLU A 923 -30.11 -32.33 27.92
C GLU A 923 -29.19 -32.49 26.71
N ILE A 924 -29.31 -31.58 25.75
CA ILE A 924 -28.46 -31.55 24.57
C ILE A 924 -27.16 -30.82 24.93
N ASP A 925 -26.03 -31.52 24.83
CA ASP A 925 -24.69 -30.97 25.03
C ASP A 925 -23.95 -30.94 23.68
N ASP A 926 -24.24 -29.90 22.89
CA ASP A 926 -23.70 -29.74 21.53
C ASP A 926 -22.21 -29.37 21.49
N ASP A 927 -21.56 -29.18 22.65
CA ASP A 927 -20.14 -28.80 22.79
C ASP A 927 -19.19 -29.99 23.04
N CYS A 928 -19.71 -31.22 23.13
CA CYS A 928 -18.90 -32.43 23.35
C CYS A 928 -19.37 -33.57 22.44
N ILE A 929 -18.45 -34.11 21.63
CA ILE A 929 -18.69 -35.33 20.86
C ILE A 929 -18.38 -36.50 21.80
N MET A 930 -19.39 -36.92 22.54
CA MET A 930 -19.30 -38.20 23.23
C MET A 930 -19.38 -39.31 22.18
N GLU A 931 -18.25 -39.96 21.90
CA GLU A 931 -18.28 -41.22 21.16
C GLU A 931 -19.24 -42.17 21.90
N PRO A 932 -20.17 -42.82 21.18
CA PRO A 932 -21.02 -43.81 21.83
C PRO A 932 -20.12 -44.86 22.49
N PRO A 933 -20.46 -45.33 23.71
CA PRO A 933 -19.67 -46.35 24.37
C PRO A 933 -19.43 -47.52 23.41
N PRO A 934 -18.21 -48.09 23.34
CA PRO A 934 -17.93 -49.21 22.46
C PRO A 934 -18.96 -50.31 22.71
N GLN A 935 -19.72 -50.63 21.65
CA GLN A 935 -20.83 -51.60 21.70
C GLN A 935 -20.37 -53.01 22.02
#